data_AF-A0A0Q5TMY7-F1
#
_entry.id   AF-A0A0Q5TMY7-F1
#
_cell.length_a   1.000
_cell.length_b   1.000
_cell.length_c   1.000
_cell.angle_alpha   90.00
_cell.angle_beta   90.00
_cell.angle_gamma   90.00
#
_symmetry.space_group_name_H-M   'P 1'
#
loop_
_entity.id
_entity.type
_entity.pdbx_description
1 polymer ?
#
loop_
_entity_poly.entity_id
_entity_poly.type
_entity_poly.pdbx_seq_one_letter_code
_entity_poly.pdbx_strand_id
1 'polypeptide(L)'
;MNENRIATILDKIKGVKIAVYGDFCLDSYWVMDKAGSEISIETGLWTEAVATHYYTPGGAGNVVANLSALNPAEIRVIGAVGHDMQGRELTAQLQQLGADTGSLFVQEEKFTTYCYLKRIVEGKEQPRIDFGVFNQRSAETDQKILAALETALQECDALIFNQQVTGSINNEAFITAANALFAKYNNKIVMLDSRHFNDRFSNTYLKANDREIASLAGLQPGPDEHIPVSDVLKYGTQIFERSQKPVFVTCGERGIIAFDQNGYHEVLGLQLKNKLDTVGAGDTAISAITLCVAAGIAPEEAAHFGNFAAAVTVQKLFTTGTASPQEILLISKDPDYIYNADLAENERSATYVSETDFELSVPGVLEKMGHIRYAVFDHDGTISSLRQGWEEIMEPVMMKAILGDHYDTIDAGTFQKVTGEVKQFIHKTTGIQTIYQMEGLVKLVREFGYVPENEILDKFQYKELYNNGLMEMVSKRMDKLVKGELSTDDYTMKGAVAFLQELKTRGVTLYLASGTDVEDVKHEAEMLGYAHLFDGGIYGALRDYTKFSKKMIIEKIIQENGLRGNELAVFGDGPDEIREGRRAGGIAVGITSNELQRFGHNPGKRPRLVKAGAQLLIPDFSQYKKLIGLLFQEGVNYPEA
;
A
#
# COMPACT_ATOMS: atom_id res chain seq x y z
N MET A 1 14.22 4.28 6.09
CA MET A 1 14.68 3.82 7.43
C MET A 1 15.21 2.39 7.31
N ASN A 2 16.36 2.05 7.92
CA ASN A 2 16.98 0.71 7.79
C ASN A 2 16.58 -0.25 8.93
N GLU A 3 16.85 -1.55 8.76
CA GLU A 3 16.46 -2.62 9.70
C GLU A 3 17.02 -2.40 11.12
N ASN A 4 18.30 -2.01 11.24
CA ASN A 4 18.93 -1.73 12.54
C ASN A 4 18.23 -0.59 13.28
N ARG A 5 17.78 0.44 12.55
CA ARG A 5 17.06 1.56 13.15
C ARG A 5 15.68 1.12 13.66
N ILE A 6 14.98 0.27 12.92
CA ILE A 6 13.68 -0.28 13.32
C ILE A 6 13.83 -1.17 14.55
N ALA A 7 14.84 -2.04 14.58
CA ALA A 7 15.15 -2.84 15.76
C ALA A 7 15.43 -1.96 16.99
N THR A 8 16.13 -0.84 16.80
CA THR A 8 16.40 0.13 17.88
C THR A 8 15.11 0.80 18.37
N ILE A 9 14.20 1.19 17.47
CA ILE A 9 12.90 1.76 17.82
C ILE A 9 12.09 0.73 18.62
N LEU A 10 11.99 -0.51 18.11
CA LEU A 10 11.29 -1.62 18.76
C LEU A 10 11.82 -1.92 20.16
N ASP A 11 13.12 -1.75 20.40
CA ASP A 11 13.69 -1.92 21.74
C ASP A 11 13.30 -0.77 22.67
N LYS A 12 13.38 0.48 22.19
CA LYS A 12 13.03 1.65 22.99
C LYS A 12 11.56 1.72 23.39
N ILE A 13 10.64 1.36 22.49
CA ILE A 13 9.19 1.44 22.78
C ILE A 13 8.75 0.48 23.90
N LYS A 14 9.51 -0.59 24.17
CA LYS A 14 9.24 -1.51 25.29
C LYS A 14 9.34 -0.85 26.65
N GLY A 15 10.07 0.26 26.75
CA GLY A 15 10.20 1.04 27.99
C GLY A 15 9.06 2.04 28.22
N VAL A 16 8.18 2.24 27.24
CA VAL A 16 7.16 3.30 27.27
C VAL A 16 5.97 2.90 28.13
N LYS A 17 5.51 3.82 28.98
CA LYS A 17 4.22 3.75 29.66
C LYS A 17 3.21 4.64 28.95
N ILE A 18 2.10 4.07 28.52
CA ILE A 18 1.10 4.78 27.72
C ILE A 18 -0.28 4.67 28.35
N ALA A 19 -1.01 5.79 28.35
CA ALA A 19 -2.43 5.81 28.70
C ALA A 19 -3.29 6.00 27.45
N VAL A 20 -4.47 5.39 27.43
CA VAL A 20 -5.49 5.57 26.39
C VAL A 20 -6.77 6.01 27.08
N TYR A 21 -7.14 7.27 26.85
CA TYR A 21 -8.50 7.72 27.07
C TYR A 21 -9.30 7.55 25.79
N GLY A 22 -10.53 7.05 25.91
CA GLY A 22 -11.45 7.19 24.79
C GLY A 22 -12.77 6.46 24.87
N ASP A 23 -13.40 6.38 23.71
CA ASP A 23 -14.66 5.69 23.51
C ASP A 23 -14.38 4.20 23.28
N PHE A 24 -14.47 3.41 24.35
CA PHE A 24 -14.29 1.96 24.29
C PHE A 24 -15.58 1.29 23.80
N CYS A 25 -15.48 0.58 22.68
CA CYS A 25 -16.60 -0.15 22.09
C CYS A 25 -16.32 -1.66 22.11
N LEU A 26 -17.37 -2.47 22.09
CA LEU A 26 -17.30 -3.90 21.81
C LEU A 26 -17.84 -4.17 20.40
N ASP A 27 -17.00 -4.67 19.50
CA ASP A 27 -17.45 -5.15 18.20
C ASP A 27 -18.01 -6.57 18.38
N SER A 28 -19.28 -6.78 18.04
CA SER A 28 -20.01 -8.04 18.22
C SER A 28 -20.35 -8.67 16.88
N TYR A 29 -19.62 -9.71 16.48
CA TYR A 29 -19.81 -10.37 15.19
C TYR A 29 -20.75 -11.56 15.33
N TRP A 30 -21.89 -11.54 14.63
CA TRP A 30 -22.87 -12.62 14.62
C TRP A 30 -22.92 -13.24 13.22
N VAL A 31 -22.41 -14.46 13.10
CA VAL A 31 -22.44 -15.23 11.85
C VAL A 31 -23.79 -15.94 11.77
N MET A 32 -24.62 -15.50 10.83
CA MET A 32 -26.01 -15.94 10.70
C MET A 32 -26.08 -17.21 9.82
N ASP A 33 -26.95 -18.15 10.19
CA ASP A 33 -27.25 -19.35 9.40
C ASP A 33 -28.75 -19.60 9.34
N LYS A 34 -29.34 -19.44 8.15
CA LYS A 34 -30.77 -19.64 7.91
C LYS A 34 -31.19 -21.10 8.10
N ALA A 35 -30.28 -22.07 8.06
CA ALA A 35 -30.62 -23.47 8.28
C ALA A 35 -31.13 -23.75 9.70
N GLY A 36 -30.73 -22.92 10.68
CA GLY A 36 -31.21 -22.99 12.05
C GLY A 36 -32.49 -22.19 12.32
N SER A 37 -33.01 -21.48 11.32
CA SER A 37 -34.20 -20.64 11.46
C SER A 37 -35.49 -21.47 11.44
N GLU A 38 -36.48 -21.04 12.21
CA GLU A 38 -37.82 -21.62 12.26
C GLU A 38 -38.89 -20.51 12.29
N ILE A 39 -40.16 -20.89 12.15
CA ILE A 39 -41.26 -19.93 12.30
C ILE A 39 -41.64 -19.88 13.78
N SER A 40 -41.53 -18.70 14.41
CA SER A 40 -41.99 -18.49 15.79
C SER A 40 -43.49 -18.77 15.87
N ILE A 41 -43.88 -19.66 16.79
CA ILE A 41 -45.29 -20.03 17.00
C ILE A 41 -46.09 -18.83 17.53
N GLU A 42 -45.46 -17.94 18.30
CA GLU A 42 -46.10 -16.79 18.95
C GLU A 42 -46.40 -15.65 17.97
N THR A 43 -45.53 -15.44 16.98
CA THR A 43 -45.59 -14.26 16.11
C THR A 43 -45.83 -14.58 14.63
N GLY A 44 -45.62 -15.83 14.21
CA GLY A 44 -45.66 -16.25 12.81
C GLY A 44 -44.50 -15.69 11.97
N LEU A 45 -43.51 -15.05 12.59
CA LEU A 45 -42.33 -14.50 11.92
C LEU A 45 -41.19 -15.52 11.91
N TRP A 46 -40.33 -15.43 10.90
CA TRP A 46 -39.10 -16.22 10.84
C TRP A 46 -38.11 -15.77 11.92
N THR A 47 -37.53 -16.73 12.64
CA THR A 47 -36.40 -16.49 13.53
C THR A 47 -35.13 -16.31 12.71
N GLU A 48 -34.18 -15.54 13.24
CA GLU A 48 -32.84 -15.42 12.67
C GLU A 48 -31.85 -16.17 13.56
N ALA A 49 -31.31 -17.29 13.08
CA ALA A 49 -30.39 -18.10 13.86
C ALA A 49 -28.93 -17.64 13.69
N VAL A 50 -28.23 -17.52 14.82
CA VAL A 50 -26.79 -17.24 14.88
C VAL A 50 -26.07 -18.58 15.01
N ALA A 51 -25.25 -18.94 14.03
CA ALA A 51 -24.45 -20.17 14.08
C ALA A 51 -23.25 -20.01 15.01
N THR A 52 -22.52 -18.91 14.88
CA THR A 52 -21.37 -18.58 15.73
C THR A 52 -21.33 -17.09 16.01
N HIS A 53 -20.77 -16.71 17.16
CA HIS A 53 -20.54 -15.31 17.49
C HIS A 53 -19.21 -15.13 18.23
N TYR A 54 -18.61 -13.96 18.09
CA TYR A 54 -17.39 -13.57 18.77
C TYR A 54 -17.33 -12.05 18.95
N TYR A 55 -16.47 -11.61 19.86
CA TYR A 55 -16.35 -10.20 20.23
C TYR A 55 -14.90 -9.74 20.16
N THR A 56 -14.68 -8.49 19.76
CA THR A 56 -13.36 -7.85 19.79
C THR A 56 -13.45 -6.43 20.35
N PRO A 57 -12.37 -5.87 20.92
CA PRO A 57 -12.37 -4.47 21.35
C PRO A 57 -12.39 -3.55 20.13
N GLY A 58 -13.31 -2.60 20.11
CA GLY A 58 -13.47 -1.57 19.07
C GLY A 58 -13.24 -0.16 19.62
N GLY A 59 -13.19 0.83 18.71
CA GLY A 59 -12.88 2.22 19.07
C GLY A 59 -11.53 2.33 19.78
N ALA A 60 -11.48 2.96 20.95
CA ALA A 60 -10.27 3.04 21.76
C ALA A 60 -9.73 1.67 22.19
N GLY A 61 -10.57 0.62 22.20
CA GLY A 61 -10.14 -0.76 22.44
C GLY A 61 -9.24 -1.30 21.33
N ASN A 62 -9.46 -0.90 20.07
CA ASN A 62 -8.59 -1.30 18.96
C ASN A 62 -7.21 -0.63 19.03
N VAL A 63 -7.15 0.62 19.54
CA VAL A 63 -5.88 1.29 19.88
C VAL A 63 -5.13 0.47 20.94
N VAL A 64 -5.81 0.02 22.00
CA VAL A 64 -5.21 -0.83 23.04
C VAL A 64 -4.68 -2.15 22.45
N ALA A 65 -5.44 -2.81 21.56
CA ALA A 65 -4.99 -4.02 20.88
C ALA A 65 -3.70 -3.79 20.07
N ASN A 66 -3.62 -2.66 19.36
CA ASN A 66 -2.43 -2.29 18.58
C ASN A 66 -1.22 -1.94 19.47
N LEU A 67 -1.45 -1.23 20.57
CA LEU A 67 -0.40 -0.98 21.58
C LEU A 67 0.10 -2.30 22.19
N SER A 68 -0.81 -3.19 22.58
CA SER A 68 -0.48 -4.51 23.16
C SER A 68 0.42 -5.33 22.22
N ALA A 69 0.11 -5.36 20.93
CA ALA A 69 0.92 -6.06 19.93
C ALA A 69 2.37 -5.54 19.83
N LEU A 70 2.61 -4.27 20.17
CA LEU A 70 3.93 -3.63 20.17
C LEU A 70 4.68 -3.75 21.51
N ASN A 71 4.06 -4.34 22.54
CA ASN A 71 4.65 -4.66 23.84
C ASN A 71 5.32 -3.48 24.59
N PRO A 72 4.63 -2.34 24.82
CA PRO A 72 5.12 -1.31 25.73
C PRO A 72 5.18 -1.80 27.19
N ALA A 73 5.80 -1.01 28.08
CA ALA A 73 5.96 -1.38 29.48
C ALA A 73 4.63 -1.45 30.24
N GLU A 74 3.71 -0.54 29.92
CA GLU A 74 2.42 -0.41 30.60
C GLU A 74 1.39 0.21 29.65
N ILE A 75 0.17 -0.32 29.64
CA ILE A 75 -0.98 0.28 28.94
C ILE A 75 -2.05 0.54 29.99
N ARG A 76 -2.41 1.81 30.20
CA ARG A 76 -3.48 2.20 31.12
C ARG A 76 -4.72 2.66 30.36
N VAL A 77 -5.88 2.11 30.69
CA VAL A 77 -7.16 2.45 30.07
C VAL A 77 -7.95 3.43 30.95
N ILE A 78 -8.47 4.49 30.33
CA ILE A 78 -9.27 5.53 31.00
C ILE A 78 -10.57 5.75 30.22
N GLY A 79 -11.72 5.45 30.81
CA GLY A 79 -12.98 5.62 30.11
C GLY A 79 -14.18 5.24 30.95
N ALA A 80 -15.31 5.01 30.29
CA ALA A 80 -16.54 4.58 30.93
C ALA A 80 -17.18 3.39 30.18
N VAL A 81 -17.77 2.47 30.94
CA VAL A 81 -18.60 1.36 30.45
C VAL A 81 -19.92 1.33 31.22
N GLY A 82 -20.94 0.71 30.65
CA GLY A 82 -22.20 0.48 31.35
C GLY A 82 -22.10 -0.69 32.33
N HIS A 83 -23.02 -0.76 33.30
CA HIS A 83 -23.19 -1.95 34.13
C HIS A 83 -23.99 -3.04 33.37
N ASP A 84 -23.42 -3.53 32.28
CA ASP A 84 -24.02 -4.48 31.36
C ASP A 84 -23.05 -5.61 30.96
N MET A 85 -23.55 -6.59 30.21
CA MET A 85 -22.73 -7.75 29.80
C MET A 85 -21.60 -7.33 28.86
N GLN A 86 -21.86 -6.36 27.98
CA GLN A 86 -20.89 -5.83 27.04
C GLN A 86 -19.73 -5.14 27.75
N GLY A 87 -19.99 -4.39 28.82
CA GLY A 87 -18.96 -3.72 29.62
C GLY A 87 -18.06 -4.72 30.35
N ARG A 88 -18.63 -5.81 30.87
CA ARG A 88 -17.86 -6.90 31.50
C ARG A 88 -16.99 -7.63 30.48
N GLU A 89 -17.55 -7.98 29.32
CA GLU A 89 -16.81 -8.63 28.24
C GLU A 89 -15.67 -7.75 27.74
N LEU A 90 -15.95 -6.48 27.44
CA LEU A 90 -14.94 -5.52 26.99
C LEU A 90 -13.81 -5.35 28.01
N THR A 91 -14.14 -5.23 29.29
CA THR A 91 -13.16 -5.14 30.38
C THR A 91 -12.27 -6.39 30.41
N ALA A 92 -12.85 -7.59 30.30
CA ALA A 92 -12.09 -8.84 30.28
C ALA A 92 -11.15 -8.93 29.07
N GLN A 93 -11.59 -8.51 27.88
CA GLN A 93 -10.74 -8.52 26.69
C GLN A 93 -9.58 -7.51 26.78
N LEU A 94 -9.82 -6.32 27.32
CA LEU A 94 -8.75 -5.34 27.56
C LEU A 94 -7.72 -5.85 28.56
N GLN A 95 -8.16 -6.56 29.61
CA GLN A 95 -7.25 -7.21 30.57
C GLN A 95 -6.45 -8.35 29.94
N GLN A 96 -7.05 -9.14 29.05
CA GLN A 96 -6.34 -10.19 28.29
C GLN A 96 -5.26 -9.60 27.38
N LEU A 97 -5.45 -8.38 26.87
CA LEU A 97 -4.43 -7.62 26.14
C LEU A 97 -3.33 -7.04 27.05
N GLY A 98 -3.39 -7.27 28.37
CA GLY A 98 -2.41 -6.79 29.33
C GLY A 98 -2.60 -5.33 29.76
N ALA A 99 -3.75 -4.73 29.46
CA ALA A 99 -4.04 -3.35 29.86
C ALA A 99 -4.56 -3.26 31.31
N ASP A 100 -4.12 -2.23 32.03
CA ASP A 100 -4.68 -1.83 33.31
C ASP A 100 -6.02 -1.12 33.10
N THR A 101 -7.11 -1.78 33.50
CA THR A 101 -8.48 -1.27 33.41
C THR A 101 -8.97 -0.61 34.69
N GLY A 102 -8.08 -0.30 35.65
CA GLY A 102 -8.45 0.31 36.94
C GLY A 102 -9.15 1.67 36.83
N SER A 103 -8.97 2.37 35.70
CA SER A 103 -9.66 3.64 35.38
C SER A 103 -10.73 3.48 34.28
N LEU A 104 -11.22 2.26 34.05
CA LEU A 104 -12.41 2.00 33.24
C LEU A 104 -13.64 2.03 34.16
N PHE A 105 -14.29 3.18 34.27
CA PHE A 105 -15.32 3.41 35.26
C PHE A 105 -16.68 2.84 34.81
N VAL A 106 -17.33 2.07 35.68
CA VAL A 106 -18.69 1.61 35.44
C VAL A 106 -19.67 2.72 35.81
N GLN A 107 -20.52 3.13 34.86
CA GLN A 107 -21.66 4.01 35.12
C GLN A 107 -22.97 3.22 35.04
N GLU A 108 -23.79 3.28 36.09
CA GLU A 108 -25.01 2.48 36.20
C GLU A 108 -26.20 3.11 35.48
N GLU A 109 -26.35 4.43 35.54
CA GLU A 109 -27.51 5.13 35.00
C GLU A 109 -27.21 5.78 33.65
N LYS A 110 -28.17 5.69 32.71
CA LYS A 110 -28.13 6.37 31.39
C LYS A 110 -26.86 6.11 30.58
N PHE A 111 -26.18 5.00 30.82
CA PHE A 111 -24.99 4.60 30.10
C PHE A 111 -25.02 3.09 29.84
N THR A 112 -24.96 2.73 28.57
CA THR A 112 -24.83 1.36 28.08
C THR A 112 -23.52 1.26 27.32
N THR A 113 -22.72 0.24 27.57
CA THR A 113 -21.44 0.06 26.87
C THR A 113 -21.65 0.13 25.36
N TYR A 114 -20.83 0.93 24.67
CA TYR A 114 -20.90 1.04 23.22
C TYR A 114 -20.64 -0.34 22.61
N CYS A 115 -21.56 -0.80 21.77
CA CYS A 115 -21.44 -2.09 21.10
C CYS A 115 -21.90 -1.96 19.66
N TYR A 116 -21.09 -2.47 18.73
CA TYR A 116 -21.42 -2.51 17.31
C TYR A 116 -21.71 -3.95 16.92
N LEU A 117 -22.99 -4.31 16.87
CA LEU A 117 -23.41 -5.64 16.46
C LEU A 117 -23.43 -5.72 14.93
N LYS A 118 -22.52 -6.53 14.39
CA LYS A 118 -22.30 -6.77 12.97
C LYS A 118 -22.85 -8.14 12.61
N ARG A 119 -23.89 -8.17 11.78
CA ARG A 119 -24.46 -9.41 11.25
C ARG A 119 -23.73 -9.81 9.99
N ILE A 120 -23.19 -11.03 9.96
CA ILE A 120 -22.53 -11.60 8.79
C ILE A 120 -23.48 -12.62 8.16
N VAL A 121 -24.02 -12.29 6.99
CA VAL A 121 -24.96 -13.14 6.24
C VAL A 121 -24.31 -13.52 4.92
N GLU A 122 -24.18 -14.81 4.64
CA GLU A 122 -23.59 -15.32 3.39
C GLU A 122 -22.20 -14.70 3.12
N GLY A 123 -21.39 -14.59 4.18
CA GLY A 123 -20.03 -14.04 4.13
C GLY A 123 -19.95 -12.51 3.96
N LYS A 124 -21.07 -11.79 4.04
CA LYS A 124 -21.13 -10.33 3.91
C LYS A 124 -21.65 -9.67 5.17
N GLU A 125 -20.97 -8.62 5.60
CA GLU A 125 -21.43 -7.75 6.68
C GLU A 125 -22.66 -6.95 6.25
N GLN A 126 -23.71 -7.00 7.05
CA GLN A 126 -24.92 -6.18 6.92
C GLN A 126 -24.83 -4.91 7.79
N PRO A 127 -25.71 -3.91 7.59
CA PRO A 127 -25.74 -2.72 8.44
C PRO A 127 -25.77 -3.08 9.93
N ARG A 128 -24.86 -2.44 10.67
CA ARG A 128 -24.66 -2.68 12.09
C ARG A 128 -25.82 -2.16 12.97
N ILE A 129 -25.98 -2.76 14.14
CA ILE A 129 -26.89 -2.32 15.20
C ILE A 129 -26.04 -1.76 16.33
N ASP A 130 -26.20 -0.46 16.60
CA ASP A 130 -25.35 0.27 17.55
C ASP A 130 -26.05 0.46 18.90
N PHE A 131 -25.35 0.06 19.98
CA PHE A 131 -25.76 0.28 21.37
C PHE A 131 -24.99 1.47 21.96
N GLY A 132 -25.59 2.14 22.95
CA GLY A 132 -24.95 3.25 23.68
C GLY A 132 -25.02 4.62 22.98
N VAL A 133 -25.63 4.72 21.79
CA VAL A 133 -25.71 5.99 21.02
C VAL A 133 -26.41 7.15 21.75
N PHE A 134 -27.21 6.85 22.78
CA PHE A 134 -27.92 7.84 23.61
C PHE A 134 -27.30 8.00 25.01
N ASN A 135 -26.09 7.50 25.21
CA ASN A 135 -25.40 7.59 26.49
C ASN A 135 -25.26 9.03 26.97
N GLN A 136 -25.35 9.22 28.28
CA GLN A 136 -25.06 10.49 28.93
C GLN A 136 -24.09 10.24 30.08
N ARG A 137 -22.87 10.78 29.99
CA ARG A 137 -21.94 10.73 31.13
C ARG A 137 -22.44 11.61 32.27
N SER A 138 -22.35 11.09 33.49
CA SER A 138 -22.64 11.87 34.70
C SER A 138 -21.46 12.79 35.04
N ALA A 139 -21.74 13.85 35.81
CA ALA A 139 -20.68 14.73 36.30
C ALA A 139 -19.66 13.99 37.19
N GLU A 140 -20.10 12.97 37.93
CA GLU A 140 -19.22 12.13 38.74
C GLU A 140 -18.27 11.30 37.86
N THR A 141 -18.78 10.69 36.78
CA THR A 141 -17.96 9.95 35.81
C THR A 141 -16.96 10.88 35.13
N ASP A 142 -17.39 12.07 34.69
CA ASP A 142 -16.49 13.09 34.12
C ASP A 142 -15.37 13.47 35.11
N GLN A 143 -15.68 13.65 36.40
CA GLN A 143 -14.68 13.97 37.43
C GLN A 143 -13.67 12.83 37.65
N LYS A 144 -14.14 11.57 37.68
CA LYS A 144 -13.27 10.39 37.79
C LYS A 144 -12.34 10.28 36.59
N ILE A 145 -12.86 10.49 35.38
CA ILE A 145 -12.07 10.50 34.14
C ILE A 145 -11.02 11.63 34.18
N LEU A 146 -11.39 12.85 34.56
CA LEU A 146 -10.45 13.98 34.63
C LEU A 146 -9.33 13.72 35.65
N ALA A 147 -9.63 13.14 36.81
CA ALA A 147 -8.62 12.74 37.79
C ALA A 147 -7.68 11.64 37.26
N ALA A 148 -8.22 10.66 36.52
CA ALA A 148 -7.42 9.61 35.89
C ALA A 148 -6.54 10.18 34.74
N LEU A 149 -7.06 11.12 33.96
CA LEU A 149 -6.30 11.85 32.94
C LEU A 149 -5.13 12.61 33.56
N GLU A 150 -5.36 13.33 34.65
CA GLU A 150 -4.29 14.04 35.37
C GLU A 150 -3.22 13.07 35.90
N THR A 151 -3.64 11.95 36.48
CA THR A 151 -2.72 10.91 36.97
C THR A 151 -1.88 10.33 35.83
N ALA A 152 -2.49 10.03 34.69
CA ALA A 152 -1.78 9.56 33.51
C ALA A 152 -0.79 10.59 32.97
N LEU A 153 -1.14 11.88 32.95
CA LEU A 153 -0.21 12.94 32.55
C LEU A 153 1.00 13.03 33.50
N GLN A 154 0.86 12.68 34.76
CA GLN A 154 1.97 12.64 35.71
C GLN A 154 2.85 11.39 35.51
N GLU A 155 2.24 10.22 35.39
CA GLU A 155 2.92 8.91 35.51
C GLU A 155 3.31 8.26 34.18
N CYS A 156 2.57 8.53 33.10
CA CYS A 156 2.82 7.97 31.78
C CYS A 156 3.70 8.90 30.93
N ASP A 157 4.34 8.31 29.91
CA ASP A 157 5.15 9.03 28.94
C ASP A 157 4.28 9.72 27.88
N ALA A 158 3.14 9.09 27.54
CA ALA A 158 2.16 9.65 26.62
C ALA A 158 0.71 9.25 26.97
N LEU A 159 -0.22 10.09 26.52
CA LEU A 159 -1.66 9.87 26.56
C LEU A 159 -2.19 9.91 25.12
N ILE A 160 -2.87 8.85 24.68
CA ILE A 160 -3.75 8.89 23.51
C ILE A 160 -5.13 9.34 23.96
N PHE A 161 -5.67 10.36 23.32
CA PHE A 161 -7.02 10.86 23.53
C PHE A 161 -7.86 10.55 22.29
N ASN A 162 -8.60 9.45 22.33
CA ASN A 162 -9.35 8.90 21.21
C ASN A 162 -10.86 9.14 21.37
N GLN A 163 -11.48 9.85 20.43
CA GLN A 163 -12.92 10.14 20.45
C GLN A 163 -13.53 9.76 19.09
N GLN A 164 -14.41 8.76 19.06
CA GLN A 164 -14.95 8.19 17.83
C GLN A 164 -16.48 8.14 17.79
N VAL A 165 -17.15 8.15 18.95
CA VAL A 165 -18.60 7.98 19.05
C VAL A 165 -19.31 9.33 19.13
N THR A 166 -20.27 9.57 18.24
CA THR A 166 -21.06 10.81 18.31
C THR A 166 -21.74 10.94 19.67
N GLY A 167 -21.54 12.09 20.31
CA GLY A 167 -22.16 12.40 21.62
C GLY A 167 -21.49 11.77 22.85
N SER A 168 -20.34 11.10 22.73
CA SER A 168 -19.63 10.54 23.90
C SER A 168 -19.09 11.59 24.86
N ILE A 169 -18.80 12.79 24.34
CA ILE A 169 -18.56 14.00 25.10
C ILE A 169 -19.77 14.91 24.89
N ASN A 170 -20.65 14.96 25.88
CA ASN A 170 -21.90 15.72 25.85
C ASN A 170 -21.86 16.99 26.73
N ASN A 171 -20.70 17.29 27.33
CA ASN A 171 -20.54 18.35 28.31
C ASN A 171 -19.31 19.22 28.00
N GLU A 172 -19.55 20.50 27.75
CA GLU A 172 -18.52 21.50 27.47
C GLU A 172 -17.56 21.74 28.65
N ALA A 173 -18.03 21.54 29.88
CA ALA A 173 -17.19 21.67 31.06
C ALA A 173 -16.07 20.61 31.07
N PHE A 174 -16.32 19.42 30.52
CA PHE A 174 -15.30 18.38 30.39
C PHE A 174 -14.18 18.80 29.42
N ILE A 175 -14.54 19.33 28.24
CA ILE A 175 -13.56 19.82 27.25
C ILE A 175 -12.72 20.95 27.86
N THR A 176 -13.37 21.88 28.56
CA THR A 176 -12.70 22.99 29.24
C THR A 176 -11.70 22.49 30.30
N ALA A 177 -12.11 21.53 31.14
CA ALA A 177 -11.25 20.95 32.17
C ALA A 177 -10.09 20.13 31.58
N ALA A 178 -10.34 19.34 30.54
CA ALA A 178 -9.30 18.59 29.83
C ALA A 178 -8.25 19.52 29.20
N ASN A 179 -8.69 20.60 28.54
CA ASN A 179 -7.78 21.62 28.02
C ASN A 179 -6.94 22.29 29.12
N ALA A 180 -7.53 22.54 30.29
CA ALA A 180 -6.78 23.07 31.43
C ALA A 180 -5.69 22.09 31.91
N LEU A 181 -5.97 20.78 31.92
CA LEU A 181 -4.96 19.75 32.19
C LEU A 181 -3.86 19.73 31.12
N PHE A 182 -4.22 19.75 29.84
CA PHE A 182 -3.23 19.73 28.75
C PHE A 182 -2.34 20.97 28.75
N ALA A 183 -2.88 22.14 29.11
CA ALA A 183 -2.10 23.35 29.31
C ALA A 183 -1.17 23.25 30.54
N LYS A 184 -1.64 22.67 31.65
CA LYS A 184 -0.84 22.45 32.86
C LYS A 184 0.34 21.51 32.63
N TYR A 185 0.16 20.46 31.83
CA TYR A 185 1.18 19.48 31.49
C TYR A 185 1.65 19.62 30.03
N ASN A 186 1.94 20.85 29.59
CA ASN A 186 2.22 21.16 28.19
C ASN A 186 3.46 20.45 27.58
N ASN A 187 4.34 19.88 28.40
CA ASN A 187 5.52 19.13 28.00
C ASN A 187 5.22 17.64 27.78
N LYS A 188 4.06 17.15 28.22
CA LYS A 188 3.64 15.77 28.02
C LYS A 188 3.07 15.58 26.62
N ILE A 189 3.18 14.36 26.12
CA ILE A 189 2.65 13.98 24.82
C ILE A 189 1.18 13.59 25.00
N VAL A 190 0.30 14.43 24.46
CA VAL A 190 -1.13 14.10 24.31
C VAL A 190 -1.41 13.97 22.83
N MET A 191 -1.58 12.74 22.34
CA MET A 191 -1.92 12.45 20.95
C MET A 191 -3.43 12.45 20.78
N LEU A 192 -3.96 13.42 20.04
CA LEU A 192 -5.38 13.57 19.75
C LEU A 192 -5.76 12.85 18.46
N ASP A 193 -6.82 12.06 18.53
CA ASP A 193 -7.56 11.52 17.38
C ASP A 193 -9.05 11.57 17.69
N SER A 194 -9.73 12.58 17.15
CA SER A 194 -11.12 12.87 17.44
C SER A 194 -11.93 13.06 16.17
N ARG A 195 -12.97 12.26 15.98
CA ARG A 195 -13.85 12.41 14.82
C ARG A 195 -14.65 13.71 14.82
N HIS A 196 -15.01 14.23 16.00
CA HIS A 196 -15.96 15.35 16.12
C HIS A 196 -15.40 16.60 16.79
N PHE A 197 -14.25 16.52 17.45
CA PHE A 197 -13.76 17.58 18.33
C PHE A 197 -12.28 17.91 18.11
N ASN A 198 -11.72 17.60 16.93
CA ASN A 198 -10.31 17.88 16.62
C ASN A 198 -9.94 19.38 16.76
N ASP A 199 -10.90 20.30 16.57
CA ASP A 199 -10.74 21.75 16.69
C ASP A 199 -10.95 22.28 18.12
N ARG A 200 -11.43 21.44 19.04
CA ARG A 200 -11.86 21.84 20.39
C ARG A 200 -10.81 21.57 21.47
N PHE A 201 -9.83 20.74 21.19
CA PHE A 201 -8.72 20.43 22.10
C PHE A 201 -7.45 21.17 21.67
N SER A 202 -6.67 21.61 22.66
CA SER A 202 -5.48 22.43 22.48
C SER A 202 -4.30 21.86 23.26
N ASN A 203 -3.08 22.27 22.90
CA ASN A 203 -1.83 21.73 23.45
C ASN A 203 -1.62 20.23 23.20
N THR A 204 -2.21 19.68 22.14
CA THR A 204 -2.10 18.27 21.75
C THR A 204 -1.28 18.10 20.48
N TYR A 205 -0.58 16.97 20.39
CA TYR A 205 -0.19 16.38 19.11
C TYR A 205 -1.46 15.95 18.38
N LEU A 206 -1.45 15.92 17.05
CA LEU A 206 -2.63 15.59 16.26
C LEU A 206 -2.33 14.47 15.28
N LYS A 207 -3.20 13.45 15.26
CA LYS A 207 -3.29 12.49 14.16
C LYS A 207 -4.60 12.74 13.43
N ALA A 208 -4.50 13.06 12.15
CA ALA A 208 -5.65 13.29 11.26
C ALA A 208 -5.48 12.47 9.97
N ASN A 209 -6.55 12.27 9.21
CA ASN A 209 -6.45 11.94 7.78
C ASN A 209 -6.48 13.21 6.92
N ASP A 210 -6.22 13.04 5.62
CA ASP A 210 -6.24 14.11 4.60
C ASP A 210 -7.56 14.91 4.58
N ARG A 211 -8.70 14.26 4.82
CA ARG A 211 -10.02 14.91 4.88
C ARG A 211 -10.23 15.70 6.17
N GLU A 212 -9.82 15.13 7.29
CA GLU A 212 -9.87 15.76 8.62
C GLU A 212 -8.98 17.00 8.66
N ILE A 213 -7.76 16.94 8.10
CA ILE A 213 -6.88 18.12 8.08
C ILE A 213 -7.45 19.24 7.19
N ALA A 214 -8.07 18.90 6.06
CA ALA A 214 -8.75 19.87 5.22
C ALA A 214 -9.96 20.49 5.93
N SER A 215 -10.72 19.69 6.68
CA SER A 215 -11.83 20.17 7.51
C SER A 215 -11.37 21.16 8.58
N LEU A 216 -10.26 20.86 9.26
CA LEU A 216 -9.64 21.76 10.24
C LEU A 216 -9.09 23.06 9.63
N ALA A 217 -8.76 23.04 8.34
CA ALA A 217 -8.40 24.23 7.58
C ALA A 217 -9.61 25.04 7.08
N GLY A 218 -10.84 24.57 7.31
CA GLY A 218 -12.09 25.24 6.97
C GLY A 218 -12.76 24.78 5.67
N LEU A 219 -12.31 23.67 5.09
CA LEU A 219 -12.96 23.06 3.92
C LEU A 219 -14.00 22.01 4.33
N GLN A 220 -14.86 21.63 3.40
CA GLN A 220 -15.82 20.54 3.60
C GLN A 220 -15.74 19.62 2.37
N PRO A 221 -14.74 18.72 2.34
CA PRO A 221 -14.51 17.88 1.17
C PRO A 221 -15.67 16.90 0.99
N GLY A 222 -16.28 16.88 -0.20
CA GLY A 222 -17.38 15.96 -0.53
C GLY A 222 -16.91 14.50 -0.56
N PRO A 223 -17.72 13.48 -0.24
CA PRO A 223 -17.27 12.11 0.11
C PRO A 223 -16.19 11.46 -0.76
N ASP A 224 -16.18 11.73 -2.07
CA ASP A 224 -15.23 11.17 -3.05
C ASP A 224 -14.21 12.19 -3.58
N GLU A 225 -14.18 13.38 -3.00
CA GLU A 225 -13.24 14.44 -3.36
C GLU A 225 -11.81 14.04 -2.98
N HIS A 226 -10.93 14.03 -3.99
CA HIS A 226 -9.51 13.79 -3.83
C HIS A 226 -8.84 15.06 -3.31
N ILE A 227 -8.04 14.94 -2.24
CA ILE A 227 -7.28 16.04 -1.63
C ILE A 227 -5.80 15.83 -1.99
N PRO A 228 -5.24 16.67 -2.90
CA PRO A 228 -3.85 16.55 -3.31
C PRO A 228 -2.90 16.72 -2.13
N VAL A 229 -1.76 16.05 -2.17
CA VAL A 229 -0.66 16.16 -1.20
C VAL A 229 -0.23 17.62 -1.04
N SER A 230 -0.19 18.42 -2.12
CA SER A 230 0.13 19.85 -2.03
C SER A 230 -0.81 20.63 -1.10
N ASP A 231 -2.09 20.28 -1.10
CA ASP A 231 -3.08 20.89 -0.21
C ASP A 231 -2.94 20.35 1.22
N VAL A 232 -2.66 19.05 1.37
CA VAL A 232 -2.34 18.47 2.69
C VAL A 232 -1.12 19.14 3.33
N LEU A 233 -0.06 19.40 2.55
CA LEU A 233 1.14 20.11 2.99
C LEU A 233 0.81 21.51 3.51
N LYS A 234 -0.02 22.24 2.77
CA LYS A 234 -0.50 23.57 3.17
C LYS A 234 -1.31 23.52 4.46
N TYR A 235 -2.31 22.63 4.55
CA TYR A 235 -3.20 22.55 5.71
C TYR A 235 -2.47 22.04 6.95
N GLY A 236 -1.64 21.01 6.81
CA GLY A 236 -0.83 20.48 7.91
C GLY A 236 0.15 21.53 8.46
N THR A 237 0.80 22.31 7.60
CA THR A 237 1.67 23.43 8.01
C THR A 237 0.88 24.47 8.80
N GLN A 238 -0.29 24.88 8.30
CA GLN A 238 -1.17 25.84 8.99
C GLN A 238 -1.61 25.35 10.37
N ILE A 239 -1.93 24.06 10.52
CA ILE A 239 -2.34 23.49 11.80
C ILE A 239 -1.14 23.38 12.76
N PHE A 240 0.03 22.96 12.27
CA PHE A 240 1.27 22.95 13.05
C PHE A 240 1.63 24.36 13.54
N GLU A 241 1.56 25.38 12.70
CA GLU A 241 1.84 26.77 13.07
C GLU A 241 0.93 27.28 14.20
N ARG A 242 -0.32 26.82 14.23
CA ARG A 242 -1.29 27.19 15.28
C ARG A 242 -1.05 26.45 16.60
N SER A 243 -0.77 25.16 16.54
CA SER A 243 -0.63 24.31 17.73
C SER A 243 0.77 24.36 18.33
N GLN A 244 1.80 24.59 17.50
CA GLN A 244 3.22 24.38 17.82
C GLN A 244 3.49 22.97 18.38
N LYS A 245 2.67 22.00 17.97
CA LYS A 245 2.75 20.59 18.34
C LYS A 245 2.77 19.74 17.08
N PRO A 246 3.55 18.65 17.03
CA PRO A 246 3.62 17.81 15.85
C PRO A 246 2.26 17.28 15.38
N VAL A 247 2.11 17.27 14.04
CA VAL A 247 0.90 16.82 13.35
C VAL A 247 1.27 15.65 12.44
N PHE A 248 0.47 14.60 12.44
CA PHE A 248 0.62 13.42 11.59
C PHE A 248 -0.62 13.26 10.73
N VAL A 249 -0.46 13.35 9.42
CA VAL A 249 -1.57 13.23 8.47
C VAL A 249 -1.42 11.92 7.70
N THR A 250 -2.38 11.01 7.87
CA THR A 250 -2.46 9.77 7.09
C THR A 250 -3.17 10.03 5.76
N CYS A 251 -2.53 9.69 4.64
CA CYS A 251 -2.99 9.99 3.28
C CYS A 251 -3.31 8.71 2.47
N GLY A 252 -3.80 7.65 3.13
CA GLY A 252 -4.13 6.38 2.49
C GLY A 252 -2.91 5.76 1.78
N GLU A 253 -3.05 5.40 0.50
CA GLU A 253 -1.95 4.85 -0.31
C GLU A 253 -0.79 5.83 -0.54
N ARG A 254 -0.98 7.13 -0.23
CA ARG A 254 0.07 8.15 -0.36
C ARG A 254 1.01 8.18 0.86
N GLY A 255 0.68 7.43 1.91
CA GLY A 255 1.51 7.27 3.10
C GLY A 255 1.15 8.23 4.24
N ILE A 256 2.15 8.79 4.92
CA ILE A 256 1.97 9.66 6.09
C ILE A 256 2.83 10.91 5.92
N ILE A 257 2.29 12.08 6.24
CA ILE A 257 3.06 13.33 6.31
C ILE A 257 3.13 13.78 7.76
N ALA A 258 4.35 13.96 8.27
CA ALA A 258 4.61 14.50 9.60
C ALA A 258 5.00 15.98 9.50
N PHE A 259 4.51 16.80 10.43
CA PHE A 259 4.85 18.21 10.55
C PHE A 259 5.47 18.45 11.93
N ASP A 260 6.63 19.09 11.95
CA ASP A 260 7.35 19.46 13.17
C ASP A 260 8.09 20.80 13.00
N GLN A 261 8.89 21.19 13.99
CA GLN A 261 9.62 22.47 13.96
C GLN A 261 10.65 22.57 12.82
N ASN A 262 11.01 21.46 12.17
CA ASN A 262 11.94 21.44 11.04
C ASN A 262 11.21 21.50 9.68
N GLY A 263 9.87 21.58 9.68
CA GLY A 263 9.04 21.62 8.48
C GLY A 263 8.16 20.38 8.37
N TYR A 264 8.03 19.85 7.16
CA TYR A 264 7.25 18.64 6.89
C TYR A 264 8.14 17.51 6.38
N HIS A 265 7.71 16.27 6.63
CA HIS A 265 8.41 15.06 6.26
C HIS A 265 7.42 14.10 5.59
N GLU A 266 7.62 13.86 4.29
CA GLU A 266 6.77 12.96 3.51
C GLU A 266 7.28 11.52 3.62
N VAL A 267 6.47 10.65 4.23
CA VAL A 267 6.69 9.22 4.26
C VAL A 267 5.83 8.57 3.19
N LEU A 268 6.47 8.13 2.11
CA LEU A 268 5.80 7.48 0.98
C LEU A 268 5.01 6.23 1.43
N GLY A 269 3.82 6.07 0.85
CA GLY A 269 3.03 4.86 1.02
C GLY A 269 3.71 3.62 0.42
N LEU A 270 3.17 2.44 0.74
CA LEU A 270 3.71 1.17 0.28
C LEU A 270 2.78 0.51 -0.74
N GLN A 271 3.38 0.01 -1.82
CA GLN A 271 2.70 -0.81 -2.80
C GLN A 271 2.53 -2.22 -2.24
N LEU A 272 1.31 -2.54 -1.84
CA LEU A 272 0.94 -3.86 -1.35
C LEU A 272 0.27 -4.65 -2.47
N LYS A 273 0.60 -5.94 -2.58
CA LYS A 273 0.18 -6.81 -3.71
C LYS A 273 -1.11 -7.57 -3.45
N ASN A 274 -1.45 -7.79 -2.17
CA ASN A 274 -2.60 -8.58 -1.77
C ASN A 274 -3.86 -7.71 -1.62
N LYS A 275 -5.03 -8.35 -1.55
CA LYS A 275 -6.28 -7.66 -1.15
C LYS A 275 -6.05 -7.01 0.22
N LEU A 276 -6.54 -5.78 0.35
CA LEU A 276 -6.35 -4.97 1.55
C LEU A 276 -7.68 -4.73 2.28
N ASP A 277 -7.60 -4.56 3.58
CA ASP A 277 -8.66 -4.10 4.45
C ASP A 277 -8.14 -2.88 5.23
N THR A 278 -8.66 -1.68 4.93
CA THR A 278 -8.15 -0.44 5.52
C THR A 278 -8.68 -0.18 6.93
N VAL A 279 -9.60 -1.01 7.42
CA VAL A 279 -10.19 -0.86 8.75
C VAL A 279 -9.11 -1.01 9.83
N GLY A 280 -9.06 -0.06 10.76
CA GLY A 280 -8.09 -0.07 11.86
C GLY A 280 -6.66 0.38 11.50
N ALA A 281 -6.39 0.73 10.24
CA ALA A 281 -5.08 1.26 9.85
C ALA A 281 -4.73 2.57 10.58
N GLY A 282 -5.73 3.44 10.78
CA GLY A 282 -5.59 4.67 11.57
C GLY A 282 -5.21 4.40 13.02
N ASP A 283 -5.89 3.44 13.67
CA ASP A 283 -5.62 3.02 15.05
C ASP A 283 -4.23 2.38 15.20
N THR A 284 -3.78 1.65 14.18
CA THR A 284 -2.41 1.13 14.14
C THR A 284 -1.39 2.25 14.04
N ALA A 285 -1.61 3.20 13.12
CA ALA A 285 -0.72 4.32 12.88
C ALA A 285 -0.57 5.18 14.15
N ILE A 286 -1.67 5.57 14.80
CA ILE A 286 -1.62 6.36 16.04
C ILE A 286 -0.91 5.64 17.17
N SER A 287 -1.15 4.33 17.33
CA SER A 287 -0.52 3.52 18.38
C SER A 287 1.00 3.48 18.18
N ALA A 288 1.44 3.15 16.98
CA ALA A 288 2.84 3.04 16.62
C ALA A 288 3.58 4.39 16.69
N ILE A 289 2.98 5.45 16.15
CA ILE A 289 3.55 6.81 16.19
C ILE A 289 3.66 7.31 17.63
N THR A 290 2.62 7.14 18.44
CA THR A 290 2.62 7.64 19.82
C THR A 290 3.70 6.95 20.66
N LEU A 291 3.85 5.63 20.53
CA LEU A 291 4.93 4.90 21.19
C LEU A 291 6.31 5.39 20.76
N CYS A 292 6.52 5.65 19.47
CA CYS A 292 7.79 6.18 18.97
C CYS A 292 8.11 7.56 19.56
N VAL A 293 7.17 8.49 19.51
CA VAL A 293 7.37 9.85 20.03
C VAL A 293 7.57 9.81 21.55
N ALA A 294 6.82 8.97 22.27
CA ALA A 294 7.00 8.76 23.71
C ALA A 294 8.39 8.20 24.06
N ALA A 295 8.95 7.35 23.19
CA ALA A 295 10.32 6.84 23.29
C ALA A 295 11.41 7.85 22.86
N GLY A 296 11.04 9.10 22.56
CA GLY A 296 11.95 10.16 22.12
C GLY A 296 12.46 9.98 20.69
N ILE A 297 11.72 9.27 19.83
CA ILE A 297 12.00 9.18 18.40
C ILE A 297 11.45 10.41 17.69
N ALA A 298 12.19 10.91 16.69
CA ALA A 298 11.79 12.10 15.93
C ALA A 298 10.47 11.86 15.15
N PRO A 299 9.64 12.90 14.93
CA PRO A 299 8.37 12.77 14.21
C PRO A 299 8.49 12.10 12.83
N GLU A 300 9.50 12.45 12.04
CA GLU A 300 9.78 11.79 10.75
C GLU A 300 9.93 10.27 10.89
N GLU A 301 10.78 9.81 11.82
CA GLU A 301 11.03 8.39 12.03
C GLU A 301 9.81 7.67 12.64
N ALA A 302 9.07 8.36 13.50
CA ALA A 302 7.81 7.87 14.05
C ALA A 302 6.77 7.65 12.95
N ALA A 303 6.66 8.57 11.98
CA ALA A 303 5.79 8.42 10.82
C ALA A 303 6.25 7.27 9.92
N HIS A 304 7.54 7.09 9.70
CA HIS A 304 8.07 5.92 8.97
C HIS A 304 7.68 4.60 9.66
N PHE A 305 7.87 4.51 10.97
CA PHE A 305 7.51 3.32 11.74
C PHE A 305 5.99 3.07 11.73
N GLY A 306 5.19 4.12 11.93
CA GLY A 306 3.73 4.06 11.86
C GLY A 306 3.20 3.64 10.49
N ASN A 307 3.84 4.08 9.40
CA ASN A 307 3.48 3.69 8.04
C ASN A 307 3.74 2.19 7.79
N PHE A 308 4.86 1.65 8.29
CA PHE A 308 5.11 0.21 8.22
C PHE A 308 4.10 -0.60 9.05
N ALA A 309 3.78 -0.14 10.27
CA ALA A 309 2.78 -0.80 11.11
C ALA A 309 1.41 -0.82 10.42
N ALA A 310 0.96 0.33 9.89
CA ALA A 310 -0.30 0.41 9.15
C ALA A 310 -0.29 -0.51 7.91
N ALA A 311 0.81 -0.55 7.17
CA ALA A 311 0.96 -1.43 6.01
C ALA A 311 0.90 -2.93 6.35
N VAL A 312 1.34 -3.34 7.54
CA VAL A 312 1.12 -4.72 8.05
C VAL A 312 -0.36 -4.94 8.33
N THR A 313 -1.00 -4.04 9.08
CA THR A 313 -2.40 -4.20 9.49
C THR A 313 -3.34 -4.30 8.29
N VAL A 314 -3.16 -3.46 7.26
CA VAL A 314 -4.07 -3.47 6.10
C VAL A 314 -4.02 -4.74 5.26
N GLN A 315 -3.02 -5.61 5.48
CA GLN A 315 -2.95 -6.92 4.84
C GLN A 315 -3.72 -8.01 5.60
N LYS A 316 -4.27 -7.70 6.78
CA LYS A 316 -5.06 -8.62 7.61
C LYS A 316 -6.54 -8.47 7.25
N LEU A 317 -7.05 -9.45 6.51
CA LEU A 317 -8.43 -9.43 6.02
C LEU A 317 -9.42 -9.91 7.08
N PHE A 318 -10.62 -9.31 7.07
CA PHE A 318 -11.79 -9.75 7.87
C PHE A 318 -11.61 -9.68 9.40
N THR A 319 -10.66 -8.86 9.87
CA THR A 319 -10.40 -8.68 11.30
C THR A 319 -9.78 -7.31 11.55
N THR A 320 -9.93 -6.77 12.76
CA THR A 320 -9.13 -5.62 13.22
C THR A 320 -7.71 -6.11 13.50
N GLY A 321 -6.88 -6.11 12.45
CA GLY A 321 -5.50 -6.55 12.52
C GLY A 321 -4.63 -5.66 13.42
N THR A 322 -3.58 -6.25 13.98
CA THR A 322 -2.49 -5.53 14.67
C THR A 322 -1.17 -5.77 13.95
N ALA A 323 -0.13 -5.00 14.24
CA ALA A 323 1.20 -5.20 13.67
C ALA A 323 2.20 -5.65 14.75
N SER A 324 2.75 -6.86 14.62
CA SER A 324 3.80 -7.34 15.52
C SER A 324 5.18 -6.76 15.14
N PRO A 325 6.13 -6.69 16.09
CA PRO A 325 7.52 -6.28 15.83
C PRO A 325 8.18 -7.01 14.66
N GLN A 326 7.96 -8.33 14.56
CA GLN A 326 8.54 -9.17 13.51
C GLN A 326 7.94 -8.87 12.13
N GLU A 327 6.63 -8.64 12.05
CA GLU A 327 5.97 -8.26 10.80
C GLU A 327 6.45 -6.88 10.31
N ILE A 328 6.60 -5.92 11.22
CA ILE A 328 7.12 -4.58 10.91
C ILE A 328 8.58 -4.67 10.41
N LEU A 329 9.42 -5.47 11.07
CA LEU A 329 10.78 -5.72 10.59
C LEU A 329 10.78 -6.33 9.19
N LEU A 330 9.94 -7.35 8.95
CA LEU A 330 9.87 -8.02 7.66
C LEU A 330 9.47 -7.09 6.52
N ILE A 331 8.39 -6.31 6.69
CA ILE A 331 7.90 -5.39 5.64
C ILE A 331 8.89 -4.26 5.36
N SER A 332 9.72 -3.90 6.34
CA SER A 332 10.68 -2.81 6.22
C SER A 332 11.99 -3.14 5.51
N LYS A 333 12.27 -4.43 5.26
CA LYS A 333 13.54 -4.87 4.66
C LYS A 333 13.73 -4.38 3.23
N ASP A 334 12.65 -4.44 2.46
CA ASP A 334 12.66 -4.15 1.03
C ASP A 334 11.32 -3.54 0.61
N PRO A 335 11.02 -2.31 1.07
CA PRO A 335 9.74 -1.67 0.81
C PRO A 335 9.65 -1.23 -0.65
N ASP A 336 8.51 -1.54 -1.27
CA ASP A 336 8.13 -1.02 -2.58
C ASP A 336 7.30 0.26 -2.38
N TYR A 337 7.95 1.43 -2.42
CA TYR A 337 7.29 2.73 -2.19
C TYR A 337 6.41 3.17 -3.36
N ILE A 338 5.29 3.83 -3.06
CA ILE A 338 4.46 4.51 -4.07
C ILE A 338 4.99 5.93 -4.25
N TYR A 339 5.40 6.27 -5.47
CA TYR A 339 5.87 7.61 -5.84
C TYR A 339 4.77 8.40 -6.58
N ASN A 340 4.70 9.71 -6.37
CA ASN A 340 3.86 10.63 -7.17
C ASN A 340 2.41 10.16 -7.35
N ALA A 341 1.77 9.68 -6.29
CA ALA A 341 0.44 9.07 -6.36
C ALA A 341 -0.62 10.00 -6.98
N ASP A 342 -0.64 11.28 -6.62
CA ASP A 342 -1.57 12.26 -7.19
C ASP A 342 -1.39 12.44 -8.70
N LEU A 343 -0.14 12.48 -9.17
CA LEU A 343 0.16 12.58 -10.60
C LEU A 343 -0.26 11.32 -11.37
N ALA A 344 -0.18 10.15 -10.72
CA ALA A 344 -0.63 8.89 -11.30
C ALA A 344 -2.15 8.88 -11.52
N GLU A 345 -2.91 9.51 -10.62
CA GLU A 345 -4.38 9.62 -10.73
C GLU A 345 -4.82 10.78 -11.64
N ASN A 346 -4.07 11.88 -11.65
CA ASN A 346 -4.42 13.09 -12.40
C ASN A 346 -3.40 13.41 -13.48
N GLU A 347 -3.64 12.94 -14.70
CA GLU A 347 -2.79 13.22 -15.87
C GLU A 347 -2.74 14.72 -16.23
N ARG A 348 -3.71 15.53 -15.81
CA ARG A 348 -3.75 16.97 -16.17
C ARG A 348 -2.66 17.78 -15.48
N SER A 349 -2.05 17.27 -14.41
CA SER A 349 -0.90 17.89 -13.74
C SER A 349 0.44 17.46 -14.33
N ALA A 350 0.44 16.59 -15.35
CA ALA A 350 1.65 16.18 -16.05
C ALA A 350 2.36 17.37 -16.70
N THR A 351 3.69 17.41 -16.52
CA THR A 351 4.57 18.40 -17.15
C THR A 351 5.33 17.71 -18.27
N TYR A 352 5.46 18.36 -19.42
CA TYR A 352 6.13 17.79 -20.59
C TYR A 352 7.38 18.59 -20.98
N VAL A 353 8.40 17.89 -21.49
CA VAL A 353 9.57 18.56 -22.07
C VAL A 353 9.18 19.23 -23.39
N SER A 354 9.61 20.48 -23.57
CA SER A 354 9.26 21.30 -24.75
C SER A 354 9.50 20.58 -26.07
N GLU A 355 8.51 20.66 -26.98
CA GLU A 355 8.52 20.01 -28.29
C GLU A 355 8.68 18.47 -28.29
N THR A 356 8.41 17.81 -27.17
CA THR A 356 8.46 16.34 -27.06
C THR A 356 7.16 15.81 -26.51
N ASP A 357 6.99 14.49 -26.62
CA ASP A 357 5.93 13.74 -25.93
C ASP A 357 6.43 13.17 -24.58
N PHE A 358 7.54 13.71 -24.04
CA PHE A 358 8.15 13.20 -22.83
C PHE A 358 7.56 13.86 -21.60
N GLU A 359 6.95 13.05 -20.73
CA GLU A 359 6.41 13.52 -19.47
C GLU A 359 7.47 13.46 -18.35
N LEU A 360 7.61 14.56 -17.61
CA LEU A 360 8.43 14.66 -16.41
C LEU A 360 7.56 14.38 -15.18
N SER A 361 7.69 13.19 -14.64
CA SER A 361 7.06 12.84 -13.36
C SER A 361 7.83 13.41 -12.16
N VAL A 362 9.11 13.73 -12.35
CA VAL A 362 9.96 14.41 -11.35
C VAL A 362 10.79 15.48 -12.05
N PRO A 363 10.35 16.75 -12.11
CA PRO A 363 11.05 17.80 -12.87
C PRO A 363 12.55 17.95 -12.54
N GLY A 364 12.92 17.80 -11.26
CA GLY A 364 14.32 17.82 -10.80
C GLY A 364 15.22 16.69 -11.34
N VAL A 365 14.68 15.74 -12.13
CA VAL A 365 15.50 14.75 -12.84
C VAL A 365 16.43 15.38 -13.87
N LEU A 366 16.05 16.53 -14.44
CA LEU A 366 16.84 17.21 -15.48
C LEU A 366 18.23 17.62 -14.96
N GLU A 367 18.32 18.01 -13.69
CA GLU A 367 19.57 18.36 -13.01
C GLU A 367 20.50 17.15 -12.79
N LYS A 368 19.96 15.93 -12.90
CA LYS A 368 20.71 14.68 -12.74
C LYS A 368 21.24 14.11 -14.05
N MET A 369 20.86 14.68 -15.19
CA MET A 369 21.28 14.21 -16.51
C MET A 369 22.69 14.70 -16.88
N GLY A 370 23.25 14.21 -18.00
CA GLY A 370 24.58 14.60 -18.49
C GLY A 370 25.71 13.62 -18.15
N HIS A 371 25.43 12.60 -17.33
CA HIS A 371 26.47 11.72 -16.77
C HIS A 371 26.28 10.24 -17.12
N ILE A 372 25.34 9.89 -18.00
CA ILE A 372 25.01 8.49 -18.32
C ILE A 372 26.22 7.75 -18.89
N ARG A 373 26.57 6.64 -18.25
CA ARG A 373 27.61 5.69 -18.69
C ARG A 373 27.08 4.27 -18.84
N TYR A 374 26.01 3.95 -18.11
CA TYR A 374 25.41 2.62 -18.08
C TYR A 374 23.92 2.73 -18.34
N ALA A 375 23.40 1.81 -19.14
CA ALA A 375 21.96 1.70 -19.35
C ALA A 375 21.49 0.25 -19.23
N VAL A 376 20.49 0.03 -18.39
CA VAL A 376 19.80 -1.25 -18.26
C VAL A 376 18.47 -1.14 -18.98
N PHE A 377 18.23 -2.05 -19.92
CA PHE A 377 16.98 -2.15 -20.64
C PHE A 377 16.25 -3.41 -20.20
N ASP A 378 14.97 -3.25 -19.93
CA ASP A 378 14.06 -4.36 -20.08
C ASP A 378 13.92 -4.76 -21.57
N HIS A 379 13.59 -6.02 -21.81
CA HIS A 379 13.49 -6.57 -23.15
C HIS A 379 12.07 -6.49 -23.70
N ASP A 380 11.14 -7.19 -23.05
CA ASP A 380 9.76 -7.38 -23.47
C ASP A 380 8.94 -6.07 -23.32
N GLY A 381 8.18 -5.67 -24.32
CA GLY A 381 7.36 -4.43 -24.28
C GLY A 381 8.17 -3.12 -24.34
N THR A 382 9.47 -3.19 -24.04
CA THR A 382 10.43 -2.09 -24.04
C THR A 382 11.17 -1.98 -25.37
N ILE A 383 11.82 -3.06 -25.82
CA ILE A 383 12.52 -3.12 -27.11
C ILE A 383 11.79 -4.07 -28.07
N SER A 384 11.34 -5.22 -27.58
CA SER A 384 10.73 -6.31 -28.36
C SER A 384 9.22 -6.40 -28.14
N SER A 385 8.45 -6.60 -29.20
CA SER A 385 7.05 -7.04 -29.14
C SER A 385 6.86 -8.51 -29.54
N LEU A 386 7.92 -9.32 -29.62
CA LEU A 386 7.80 -10.75 -29.95
C LEU A 386 6.81 -11.48 -29.05
N ARG A 387 6.70 -11.06 -27.78
CA ARG A 387 5.82 -11.65 -26.78
C ARG A 387 4.48 -10.90 -26.59
N GLN A 388 4.20 -9.88 -27.40
CA GLN A 388 2.92 -9.17 -27.39
C GLN A 388 1.76 -10.15 -27.64
N GLY A 389 0.67 -10.03 -26.88
CA GLY A 389 -0.46 -10.96 -26.94
C GLY A 389 -0.35 -12.14 -25.97
N TRP A 390 0.56 -12.05 -24.98
CA TRP A 390 0.74 -13.06 -23.95
C TRP A 390 -0.55 -13.34 -23.13
N GLU A 391 -1.48 -12.39 -23.04
CA GLU A 391 -2.76 -12.60 -22.35
C GLU A 391 -3.58 -13.71 -23.03
N GLU A 392 -3.49 -13.82 -24.36
CA GLU A 392 -4.16 -14.87 -25.15
C GLU A 392 -3.60 -16.27 -24.86
N ILE A 393 -2.42 -16.36 -24.25
CA ILE A 393 -1.83 -17.60 -23.74
C ILE A 393 -2.18 -17.81 -22.26
N MET A 394 -2.13 -16.75 -21.45
CA MET A 394 -2.36 -16.81 -20.01
C MET A 394 -3.78 -17.28 -19.67
N GLU A 395 -4.79 -16.70 -20.33
CA GLU A 395 -6.19 -17.05 -20.08
C GLU A 395 -6.46 -18.55 -20.31
N PRO A 396 -6.13 -19.15 -21.47
CA PRO A 396 -6.30 -20.60 -21.67
C PRO A 396 -5.52 -21.45 -20.67
N VAL A 397 -4.30 -21.06 -20.29
CA VAL A 397 -3.50 -21.80 -19.30
C VAL A 397 -4.18 -21.79 -17.93
N MET A 398 -4.62 -20.62 -17.46
CA MET A 398 -5.34 -20.48 -16.19
C MET A 398 -6.67 -21.23 -16.20
N MET A 399 -7.43 -21.12 -17.29
CA MET A 399 -8.72 -21.81 -17.41
C MET A 399 -8.55 -23.33 -17.39
N LYS A 400 -7.56 -23.88 -18.10
CA LYS A 400 -7.24 -25.32 -18.06
C LYS A 400 -6.75 -25.75 -16.68
N ALA A 401 -5.94 -24.94 -16.02
CA ALA A 401 -5.47 -25.20 -14.66
C ALA A 401 -6.62 -25.24 -13.64
N ILE A 402 -7.59 -24.31 -13.75
CA ILE A 402 -8.74 -24.22 -12.83
C ILE A 402 -9.76 -25.33 -13.09
N LEU A 403 -10.05 -25.64 -14.35
CA LEU A 403 -11.10 -26.59 -14.72
C LEU A 403 -10.62 -28.04 -14.82
N GLY A 404 -9.31 -28.29 -14.99
CA GLY A 404 -8.76 -29.63 -15.16
C GLY A 404 -9.44 -30.40 -16.29
N ASP A 405 -9.79 -31.67 -16.04
CA ASP A 405 -10.50 -32.55 -16.97
C ASP A 405 -11.91 -32.04 -17.35
N HIS A 406 -12.47 -31.10 -16.59
CA HIS A 406 -13.77 -30.50 -16.88
C HIS A 406 -13.71 -29.38 -17.92
N TYR A 407 -12.52 -28.95 -18.34
CA TYR A 407 -12.35 -27.79 -19.25
C TYR A 407 -13.20 -27.89 -20.52
N ASP A 408 -13.25 -29.06 -21.16
CA ASP A 408 -14.00 -29.28 -22.41
C ASP A 408 -15.46 -29.71 -22.20
N THR A 409 -15.89 -29.95 -20.96
CA THR A 409 -17.18 -30.61 -20.65
C THR A 409 -18.10 -29.82 -19.73
N ILE A 410 -17.60 -28.77 -19.08
CA ILE A 410 -18.36 -27.97 -18.12
C ILE A 410 -19.46 -27.13 -18.79
N ASP A 411 -20.50 -26.77 -18.04
CA ASP A 411 -21.60 -25.96 -18.56
C ASP A 411 -21.17 -24.52 -18.90
N ALA A 412 -21.88 -23.90 -19.84
CA ALA A 412 -21.53 -22.58 -20.36
C ALA A 412 -21.61 -21.45 -19.31
N GLY A 413 -22.52 -21.54 -18.34
CA GLY A 413 -22.67 -20.51 -17.31
C GLY A 413 -21.49 -20.51 -16.35
N THR A 414 -21.08 -21.70 -15.92
CA THR A 414 -19.89 -21.88 -15.07
C THR A 414 -18.61 -21.51 -15.83
N PHE A 415 -18.47 -21.94 -17.08
CA PHE A 415 -17.31 -21.57 -17.91
C PHE A 415 -17.16 -20.05 -17.99
N GLN A 416 -18.24 -19.32 -18.29
CA GLN A 416 -18.22 -17.86 -18.36
C GLN A 416 -17.90 -17.20 -17.02
N LYS A 417 -18.40 -17.75 -15.91
CA LYS A 417 -18.06 -17.26 -14.56
C LYS A 417 -16.57 -17.38 -14.28
N VAL A 418 -15.98 -18.55 -14.53
CA VAL A 418 -14.54 -18.77 -14.33
C VAL A 418 -13.73 -17.87 -15.26
N THR A 419 -14.12 -17.74 -16.53
CA THR A 419 -13.47 -16.81 -17.48
C THR A 419 -13.53 -15.36 -17.00
N GLY A 420 -14.66 -14.92 -16.45
CA GLY A 420 -14.82 -13.57 -15.90
C GLY A 420 -13.83 -13.29 -14.76
N GLU A 421 -13.72 -14.22 -13.82
CA GLU A 421 -12.78 -14.13 -12.69
C GLU A 421 -11.32 -14.19 -13.15
N VAL A 422 -10.97 -15.10 -14.07
CA VAL A 422 -9.62 -15.21 -14.65
C VAL A 422 -9.23 -13.91 -15.37
N LYS A 423 -10.10 -13.36 -16.21
CA LYS A 423 -9.85 -12.08 -16.90
C LYS A 423 -9.67 -10.93 -15.92
N GLN A 424 -10.53 -10.87 -14.90
CA GLN A 424 -10.40 -9.85 -13.86
C GLN A 424 -9.09 -10.01 -13.07
N PHE A 425 -8.69 -11.24 -12.77
CA PHE A 425 -7.43 -11.56 -12.10
C PHE A 425 -6.23 -11.17 -12.96
N ILE A 426 -6.21 -11.53 -14.25
CA ILE A 426 -5.16 -11.13 -15.19
C ILE A 426 -5.07 -9.61 -15.22
N HIS A 427 -6.18 -8.89 -15.43
CA HIS A 427 -6.20 -7.43 -15.47
C HIS A 427 -5.67 -6.80 -14.17
N LYS A 428 -6.08 -7.31 -13.00
CA LYS A 428 -5.59 -6.82 -11.68
C LYS A 428 -4.11 -7.12 -11.46
N THR A 429 -3.58 -8.15 -12.11
CA THR A 429 -2.20 -8.60 -11.96
C THR A 429 -1.31 -8.24 -13.15
N THR A 430 -1.82 -7.51 -14.14
CA THR A 430 -1.04 -7.03 -15.28
C THR A 430 0.11 -6.14 -14.80
N GLY A 431 1.34 -6.50 -15.17
CA GLY A 431 2.55 -5.82 -14.71
C GLY A 431 3.08 -6.33 -13.36
N ILE A 432 2.45 -7.34 -12.76
CA ILE A 432 3.03 -8.12 -11.66
C ILE A 432 3.83 -9.29 -12.26
N GLN A 433 4.91 -9.70 -11.59
CA GLN A 433 5.69 -10.85 -12.01
C GLN A 433 4.82 -12.11 -12.14
N THR A 434 5.03 -12.85 -13.24
CA THR A 434 4.34 -14.09 -13.57
C THR A 434 4.29 -15.08 -12.41
N ILE A 435 5.34 -15.19 -11.60
CA ILE A 435 5.37 -16.13 -10.46
C ILE A 435 4.28 -15.84 -9.41
N TYR A 436 3.96 -14.57 -9.15
CA TYR A 436 2.88 -14.20 -8.24
C TYR A 436 1.50 -14.41 -8.87
N GLN A 437 1.41 -14.26 -10.20
CA GLN A 437 0.20 -14.64 -10.92
C GLN A 437 -0.05 -16.16 -10.79
N MET A 438 1.01 -16.97 -10.84
CA MET A 438 0.91 -18.41 -10.60
C MET A 438 0.57 -18.75 -9.14
N GLU A 439 1.08 -18.00 -8.16
CA GLU A 439 0.63 -18.15 -6.76
C GLU A 439 -0.86 -17.85 -6.60
N GLY A 440 -1.36 -16.80 -7.24
CA GLY A 440 -2.79 -16.50 -7.27
C GLY A 440 -3.59 -17.55 -8.03
N LEU A 441 -3.06 -18.10 -9.13
CA LEU A 441 -3.67 -19.21 -9.85
C LEU A 441 -3.84 -20.43 -8.94
N VAL A 442 -2.82 -20.82 -8.17
CA VAL A 442 -2.94 -21.93 -7.20
C VAL A 442 -4.09 -21.69 -6.21
N LYS A 443 -4.28 -20.44 -5.76
CA LYS A 443 -5.41 -20.08 -4.89
C LYS A 443 -6.75 -20.19 -5.63
N LEU A 444 -6.84 -19.72 -6.87
CA LEU A 444 -8.05 -19.82 -7.68
C LEU A 444 -8.42 -21.28 -7.96
N VAL A 445 -7.45 -22.14 -8.29
CA VAL A 445 -7.66 -23.58 -8.49
C VAL A 445 -8.30 -24.21 -7.24
N ARG A 446 -7.76 -23.88 -6.05
CA ARG A 446 -8.34 -24.32 -4.77
C ARG A 446 -9.73 -23.74 -4.49
N GLU A 447 -9.93 -22.47 -4.80
CA GLU A 447 -11.19 -21.76 -4.55
C GLU A 447 -12.34 -22.29 -5.40
N PHE A 448 -12.08 -22.61 -6.67
CA PHE A 448 -13.08 -23.18 -7.57
C PHE A 448 -13.30 -24.69 -7.35
N GLY A 449 -12.28 -25.43 -6.91
CA GLY A 449 -12.43 -26.79 -6.40
C GLY A 449 -12.72 -27.88 -7.44
N TYR A 450 -12.44 -27.65 -8.73
CA TYR A 450 -12.61 -28.67 -9.79
C TYR A 450 -11.44 -29.65 -9.92
N VAL A 451 -10.27 -29.31 -9.38
CA VAL A 451 -9.06 -30.14 -9.44
C VAL A 451 -8.78 -30.72 -8.05
N PRO A 452 -8.56 -32.04 -7.91
CA PRO A 452 -8.19 -32.67 -6.64
C PRO A 452 -6.89 -32.08 -6.05
N GLU A 453 -6.80 -31.92 -4.72
CA GLU A 453 -5.64 -31.26 -4.07
C GLU A 453 -4.29 -31.92 -4.40
N ASN A 454 -4.27 -33.23 -4.64
CA ASN A 454 -3.07 -33.98 -5.02
C ASN A 454 -2.63 -33.77 -6.48
N GLU A 455 -3.46 -33.13 -7.30
CA GLU A 455 -3.23 -32.84 -8.72
C GLU A 455 -2.99 -31.34 -8.97
N ILE A 456 -3.19 -30.49 -7.96
CA ILE A 456 -2.89 -29.06 -8.06
C ILE A 456 -1.37 -28.88 -8.17
N LEU A 457 -0.94 -28.34 -9.30
CA LEU A 457 0.47 -28.03 -9.55
C LEU A 457 0.93 -26.87 -8.67
N ASP A 458 2.22 -26.80 -8.39
CA ASP A 458 2.77 -25.63 -7.72
C ASP A 458 2.92 -24.44 -8.68
N LYS A 459 3.22 -23.27 -8.10
CA LYS A 459 3.41 -22.02 -8.84
C LYS A 459 4.51 -22.08 -9.92
N PHE A 460 5.53 -22.91 -9.74
CA PHE A 460 6.64 -23.03 -10.68
C PHE A 460 6.26 -23.92 -11.87
N GLN A 461 5.55 -25.00 -11.60
CA GLN A 461 5.02 -25.88 -12.65
C GLN A 461 3.98 -25.16 -13.52
N TYR A 462 3.07 -24.38 -12.93
CA TYR A 462 2.17 -23.55 -13.73
C TYR A 462 2.90 -22.48 -14.55
N LYS A 463 3.98 -21.89 -14.00
CA LYS A 463 4.83 -20.95 -14.74
C LYS A 463 5.46 -21.64 -15.96
N GLU A 464 5.90 -22.87 -15.83
CA GLU A 464 6.48 -23.66 -16.92
C GLU A 464 5.46 -23.90 -18.05
N LEU A 465 4.23 -24.30 -17.71
CA LEU A 465 3.14 -24.47 -18.69
C LEU A 465 2.87 -23.19 -19.47
N TYR A 466 2.80 -22.05 -18.78
CA TYR A 466 2.64 -20.75 -19.40
C TYR A 466 3.82 -20.39 -20.31
N ASN A 467 5.05 -20.55 -19.83
CA ASN A 467 6.26 -20.27 -20.61
C ASN A 467 6.33 -21.11 -21.88
N ASN A 468 5.95 -22.39 -21.82
CA ASN A 468 5.92 -23.27 -22.99
C ASN A 468 4.95 -22.75 -24.06
N GLY A 469 3.74 -22.35 -23.66
CA GLY A 469 2.77 -21.75 -24.58
C GLY A 469 3.25 -20.42 -25.17
N LEU A 470 3.92 -19.60 -24.35
CA LEU A 470 4.51 -18.33 -24.79
C LEU A 470 5.60 -18.56 -25.83
N MET A 471 6.50 -19.52 -25.60
CA MET A 471 7.59 -19.85 -26.52
C MET A 471 7.09 -20.47 -27.83
N GLU A 472 5.98 -21.20 -27.81
CA GLU A 472 5.35 -21.68 -29.05
C GLU A 472 4.87 -20.51 -29.93
N MET A 473 4.26 -19.49 -29.31
CA MET A 473 3.85 -18.27 -30.02
C MET A 473 5.07 -17.52 -30.59
N VAL A 474 6.13 -17.36 -29.79
CA VAL A 474 7.37 -16.70 -30.22
C VAL A 474 8.02 -17.45 -31.37
N SER A 475 8.11 -18.78 -31.29
CA SER A 475 8.70 -19.63 -32.34
C SER A 475 7.96 -19.47 -33.67
N LYS A 476 6.62 -19.44 -33.66
CA LYS A 476 5.81 -19.19 -34.87
C LYS A 476 6.08 -17.82 -35.50
N ARG A 477 6.37 -16.81 -34.68
CA ARG A 477 6.73 -15.45 -35.15
C ARG A 477 8.14 -15.42 -35.72
N MET A 478 9.09 -16.08 -35.06
CA MET A 478 10.47 -16.23 -35.54
C MET A 478 10.52 -16.97 -36.88
N ASP A 479 9.73 -18.03 -37.06
CA ASP A 479 9.65 -18.75 -38.34
C ASP A 479 9.25 -17.85 -39.50
N LYS A 480 8.34 -16.89 -39.27
CA LYS A 480 7.95 -15.90 -40.28
C LYS A 480 9.07 -14.93 -40.63
N LEU A 481 9.89 -14.55 -39.65
CA LEU A 481 11.10 -13.75 -39.87
C LEU A 481 12.12 -14.51 -40.72
N VAL A 482 12.39 -15.77 -40.38
CA VAL A 482 13.32 -16.65 -41.13
C VAL A 482 12.85 -16.86 -42.57
N LYS A 483 11.53 -16.99 -42.78
CA LYS A 483 10.93 -17.12 -44.12
C LYS A 483 10.87 -15.79 -44.90
N GLY A 484 11.21 -14.66 -44.28
CA GLY A 484 11.11 -13.33 -44.87
C GLY A 484 9.66 -12.85 -45.08
N GLU A 485 8.69 -13.47 -44.42
CA GLU A 485 7.28 -13.04 -44.44
C GLU A 485 7.07 -11.75 -43.61
N LEU A 486 7.93 -11.54 -42.61
CA LEU A 486 7.97 -10.37 -41.74
C LEU A 486 9.41 -9.88 -41.59
N SER A 487 9.57 -8.63 -41.19
CA SER A 487 10.87 -7.99 -40.94
C SER A 487 11.14 -7.82 -39.44
N THR A 488 12.38 -7.54 -39.05
CA THR A 488 12.72 -7.25 -37.65
C THR A 488 11.93 -6.05 -37.10
N ASP A 489 11.70 -5.04 -37.96
CA ASP A 489 10.92 -3.84 -37.62
C ASP A 489 9.47 -4.19 -37.25
N ASP A 490 8.98 -5.36 -37.66
CA ASP A 490 7.64 -5.81 -37.29
C ASP A 490 7.53 -6.22 -35.81
N TYR A 491 8.65 -6.44 -35.13
CA TYR A 491 8.69 -6.89 -33.74
C TYR A 491 9.58 -6.04 -32.84
N THR A 492 10.09 -4.91 -33.32
CA THR A 492 10.82 -3.94 -32.48
C THR A 492 9.99 -2.69 -32.23
N MET A 493 10.10 -2.12 -31.03
CA MET A 493 9.52 -0.82 -30.73
C MET A 493 10.13 0.26 -31.62
N LYS A 494 9.28 1.17 -32.12
CA LYS A 494 9.69 2.20 -33.08
C LYS A 494 10.83 3.05 -32.52
N GLY A 495 11.97 3.04 -33.24
CA GLY A 495 13.17 3.81 -32.89
C GLY A 495 14.07 3.18 -31.83
N ALA A 496 13.70 2.04 -31.22
CA ALA A 496 14.44 1.45 -30.11
C ALA A 496 15.86 1.03 -30.53
N VAL A 497 15.99 0.32 -31.66
CA VAL A 497 17.30 -0.13 -32.15
C VAL A 497 18.21 1.05 -32.51
N ALA A 498 17.66 2.09 -33.14
CA ALA A 498 18.41 3.31 -33.47
C ALA A 498 18.89 4.03 -32.20
N PHE A 499 18.06 4.09 -31.15
CA PHE A 499 18.45 4.65 -29.86
C PHE A 499 19.60 3.86 -29.22
N LEU A 500 19.54 2.52 -29.22
CA LEU A 500 20.60 1.66 -28.69
C LEU A 500 21.93 1.91 -29.42
N GLN A 501 21.90 2.02 -30.76
CA GLN A 501 23.09 2.33 -31.57
C GLN A 501 23.69 3.70 -31.22
N GLU A 502 22.86 4.70 -30.98
CA GLU A 502 23.31 6.05 -30.62
C GLU A 502 23.97 6.08 -29.23
N LEU A 503 23.41 5.33 -28.26
CA LEU A 503 24.02 5.14 -26.94
C LEU A 503 25.37 4.43 -27.04
N LYS A 504 25.49 3.39 -27.88
CA LYS A 504 26.77 2.70 -28.13
C LYS A 504 27.82 3.61 -28.74
N THR A 505 27.43 4.45 -29.69
CA THR A 505 28.33 5.41 -30.33
C THR A 505 28.90 6.40 -29.30
N ARG A 506 28.16 6.69 -28.22
CA ARG A 506 28.58 7.53 -27.08
C ARG A 506 29.35 6.78 -25.99
N GLY A 507 29.64 5.49 -26.17
CA GLY A 507 30.40 4.68 -25.22
C GLY A 507 29.60 4.24 -23.99
N VAL A 508 28.26 4.27 -24.03
CA VAL A 508 27.43 3.72 -22.96
C VAL A 508 27.52 2.19 -22.99
N THR A 509 27.71 1.58 -21.82
CA THR A 509 27.63 0.11 -21.66
C THR A 509 26.16 -0.28 -21.48
N LEU A 510 25.70 -1.22 -22.32
CA LEU A 510 24.29 -1.61 -22.36
C LEU A 510 24.10 -2.99 -21.76
N TYR A 511 23.11 -3.11 -20.88
CA TYR A 511 22.68 -4.36 -20.25
C TYR A 511 21.23 -4.64 -20.66
N LEU A 512 20.92 -5.90 -20.99
CA LEU A 512 19.56 -6.35 -21.27
C LEU A 512 19.09 -7.28 -20.16
N ALA A 513 17.88 -7.05 -19.64
CA ALA A 513 17.24 -7.89 -18.64
C ALA A 513 15.87 -8.37 -19.13
N SER A 514 15.52 -9.62 -18.83
CA SER A 514 14.17 -10.17 -19.03
C SER A 514 13.85 -11.19 -17.94
N GLY A 515 12.56 -11.43 -17.70
CA GLY A 515 12.09 -12.45 -16.75
C GLY A 515 12.13 -13.89 -17.28
N THR A 516 12.51 -14.08 -18.54
CA THR A 516 12.51 -15.38 -19.27
C THR A 516 13.91 -15.99 -19.34
N ASP A 517 14.02 -17.25 -19.78
CA ASP A 517 15.31 -17.96 -19.90
C ASP A 517 16.33 -17.13 -20.66
N VAL A 518 17.55 -17.06 -20.12
CA VAL A 518 18.61 -16.21 -20.68
C VAL A 518 18.96 -16.61 -22.12
N GLU A 519 18.88 -17.88 -22.47
CA GLU A 519 19.19 -18.35 -23.82
C GLU A 519 18.09 -17.98 -24.82
N ASP A 520 16.82 -18.01 -24.40
CA ASP A 520 15.70 -17.56 -25.22
C ASP A 520 15.81 -16.07 -25.52
N VAL A 521 16.15 -15.26 -24.51
CA VAL A 521 16.30 -13.79 -24.63
C VAL A 521 17.46 -13.43 -25.56
N LYS A 522 18.60 -14.13 -25.44
CA LYS A 522 19.73 -13.96 -26.37
C LYS A 522 19.30 -14.31 -27.79
N HIS A 523 18.63 -15.44 -27.98
CA HIS A 523 18.19 -15.88 -29.30
C HIS A 523 17.21 -14.87 -29.92
N GLU A 524 16.24 -14.37 -29.15
CA GLU A 524 15.33 -13.31 -29.57
C GLU A 524 16.07 -12.03 -29.98
N ALA A 525 17.02 -11.57 -29.17
CA ALA A 525 17.80 -10.37 -29.45
C ALA A 525 18.73 -10.53 -30.67
N GLU A 526 19.25 -11.73 -30.91
CA GLU A 526 20.07 -12.06 -32.09
C GLU A 526 19.22 -12.04 -33.35
N MET A 527 18.05 -12.68 -33.32
CA MET A 527 17.10 -12.71 -34.43
C MET A 527 16.56 -11.32 -34.80
N LEU A 528 16.38 -10.45 -33.81
CA LEU A 528 15.98 -9.06 -34.01
C LEU A 528 17.15 -8.12 -34.33
N GLY A 529 18.39 -8.64 -34.36
CA GLY A 529 19.55 -7.93 -34.88
C GLY A 529 20.22 -6.94 -33.93
N TYR A 530 19.95 -6.98 -32.62
CA TYR A 530 20.51 -6.01 -31.66
C TYR A 530 21.28 -6.64 -30.48
N ALA A 531 21.36 -7.97 -30.36
CA ALA A 531 22.09 -8.63 -29.28
C ALA A 531 23.53 -8.12 -29.10
N HIS A 532 24.23 -7.87 -30.21
CA HIS A 532 25.61 -7.39 -30.23
C HIS A 532 25.82 -6.00 -29.61
N LEU A 533 24.76 -5.22 -29.39
CA LEU A 533 24.82 -3.92 -28.75
C LEU A 533 24.95 -4.05 -27.21
N PHE A 534 24.56 -5.18 -26.61
CA PHE A 534 24.55 -5.38 -25.16
C PHE A 534 25.88 -5.92 -24.61
N ASP A 535 26.91 -5.07 -24.63
CA ASP A 535 28.26 -5.38 -24.18
C ASP A 535 28.43 -5.52 -22.65
N GLY A 536 27.47 -5.02 -21.87
CA GLY A 536 27.35 -5.29 -20.43
C GLY A 536 26.74 -6.67 -20.13
N GLY A 537 26.18 -7.32 -21.15
CA GLY A 537 25.61 -8.66 -21.09
C GLY A 537 24.09 -8.69 -21.24
N ILE A 538 23.60 -9.87 -21.62
CA ILE A 538 22.17 -10.21 -21.70
C ILE A 538 21.86 -11.16 -20.55
N TYR A 539 20.89 -10.79 -19.72
CA TYR A 539 20.51 -11.48 -18.51
C TYR A 539 19.05 -11.93 -18.59
N GLY A 540 18.82 -13.15 -18.16
CA GLY A 540 17.49 -13.75 -18.04
C GLY A 540 17.43 -14.65 -16.80
N ALA A 541 16.26 -15.25 -16.56
CA ALA A 541 16.11 -16.29 -15.56
C ALA A 541 17.02 -17.49 -15.92
N LEU A 542 17.61 -18.13 -14.90
CA LEU A 542 18.33 -19.39 -15.08
C LEU A 542 17.31 -20.54 -15.01
N ARG A 543 17.52 -21.59 -15.83
CA ARG A 543 16.69 -22.82 -15.85
C ARG A 543 16.59 -23.57 -14.52
N ASP A 544 17.38 -23.23 -13.51
CA ASP A 544 17.21 -23.77 -12.17
C ASP A 544 16.11 -22.93 -11.47
N TYR A 545 14.85 -23.31 -11.71
CA TYR A 545 13.60 -22.55 -11.57
C TYR A 545 13.24 -21.97 -10.19
N THR A 546 14.16 -21.95 -9.22
CA THR A 546 13.82 -21.69 -7.81
C THR A 546 14.17 -20.29 -7.28
N LYS A 547 14.90 -19.43 -8.02
CA LYS A 547 15.57 -18.29 -7.36
C LYS A 547 15.58 -16.91 -8.02
N PHE A 548 15.12 -16.69 -9.25
CA PHE A 548 15.29 -15.37 -9.90
C PHE A 548 13.99 -14.74 -10.40
N SER A 549 13.70 -13.54 -9.90
CA SER A 549 12.72 -12.61 -10.45
C SER A 549 13.39 -11.56 -11.35
N LYS A 550 12.61 -10.88 -12.22
CA LYS A 550 13.10 -9.75 -13.03
C LYS A 550 13.75 -8.68 -12.14
N LYS A 551 13.12 -8.37 -11.00
CA LYS A 551 13.70 -7.56 -9.92
C LYS A 551 15.11 -8.01 -9.52
N MET A 552 15.27 -9.27 -9.14
CA MET A 552 16.57 -9.81 -8.70
C MET A 552 17.65 -9.78 -9.80
N ILE A 553 17.26 -9.94 -11.07
CA ILE A 553 18.18 -9.84 -12.20
C ILE A 553 18.72 -8.41 -12.33
N ILE A 554 17.83 -7.41 -12.31
CA ILE A 554 18.21 -6.00 -12.42
C ILE A 554 19.03 -5.56 -11.21
N GLU A 555 18.60 -5.95 -10.00
CA GLU A 555 19.35 -5.71 -8.77
C GLU A 555 20.76 -6.30 -8.84
N LYS A 556 20.90 -7.53 -9.34
CA LYS A 556 22.19 -8.19 -9.53
C LYS A 556 23.08 -7.44 -10.53
N ILE A 557 22.54 -7.04 -11.69
CA ILE A 557 23.27 -6.24 -12.68
C ILE A 557 23.83 -4.97 -12.02
N ILE A 558 22.99 -4.26 -11.27
CA ILE A 558 23.33 -3.00 -10.60
C ILE A 558 24.40 -3.23 -9.54
N GLN A 559 24.24 -4.24 -8.68
CA GLN A 559 25.15 -4.51 -7.57
C GLN A 559 26.51 -5.03 -8.04
N GLU A 560 26.55 -6.04 -8.92
CA GLU A 560 27.79 -6.67 -9.38
C GLU A 560 28.66 -5.73 -10.21
N ASN A 561 28.04 -4.81 -10.95
CA ASN A 561 28.75 -3.84 -11.78
C ASN A 561 28.94 -2.48 -11.09
N GLY A 562 28.49 -2.32 -9.83
CA GLY A 562 28.62 -1.08 -9.08
C GLY A 562 27.87 0.11 -9.69
N LEU A 563 26.78 -0.13 -10.43
CA LEU A 563 26.01 0.89 -11.14
C LEU A 563 25.23 1.72 -10.12
N ARG A 564 25.47 3.03 -10.02
CA ARG A 564 24.81 3.87 -9.01
C ARG A 564 24.62 5.30 -9.49
N GLY A 565 23.60 5.95 -8.94
CA GLY A 565 23.39 7.38 -9.09
C GLY A 565 23.18 7.81 -10.54
N ASN A 566 23.57 9.05 -10.83
CA ASN A 566 23.29 9.73 -12.09
C ASN A 566 24.03 9.16 -13.31
N GLU A 567 24.89 8.14 -13.15
CA GLU A 567 25.56 7.47 -14.28
C GLU A 567 24.74 6.31 -14.87
N LEU A 568 23.68 5.88 -14.18
CA LEU A 568 22.81 4.78 -14.57
C LEU A 568 21.47 5.31 -15.10
N ALA A 569 21.06 4.84 -16.28
CA ALA A 569 19.68 4.94 -16.77
C ALA A 569 19.04 3.56 -16.80
N VAL A 570 17.78 3.45 -16.40
CA VAL A 570 17.00 2.21 -16.50
C VAL A 570 15.76 2.46 -17.32
N PHE A 571 15.57 1.67 -18.38
CA PHE A 571 14.45 1.79 -19.31
C PHE A 571 13.56 0.55 -19.20
N GLY A 572 12.26 0.76 -19.01
CA GLY A 572 11.30 -0.30 -19.29
C GLY A 572 9.85 0.07 -19.08
N ASP A 573 8.97 -0.86 -19.41
CA ASP A 573 7.53 -0.65 -19.50
C ASP A 573 6.74 -1.20 -18.29
N GLY A 574 7.46 -1.87 -17.37
CA GLY A 574 6.98 -2.48 -16.15
C GLY A 574 7.47 -1.78 -14.87
N PRO A 575 6.81 -2.04 -13.73
CA PRO A 575 7.15 -1.39 -12.46
C PRO A 575 8.44 -1.89 -11.81
N ASP A 576 8.86 -3.13 -12.05
CA ASP A 576 10.02 -3.73 -11.35
C ASP A 576 11.32 -3.02 -11.73
N GLU A 577 11.57 -2.86 -13.02
CA GLU A 577 12.75 -2.18 -13.56
C GLU A 577 12.81 -0.71 -13.14
N ILE A 578 11.66 -0.03 -13.14
CA ILE A 578 11.56 1.37 -12.74
C ILE A 578 11.87 1.51 -11.25
N ARG A 579 11.35 0.62 -10.40
CA ARG A 579 11.63 0.61 -8.96
C ARG A 579 13.10 0.37 -8.68
N GLU A 580 13.72 -0.62 -9.32
CA GLU A 580 15.15 -0.91 -9.10
C GLU A 580 16.05 0.21 -9.61
N GLY A 581 15.75 0.79 -10.77
CA GLY A 581 16.47 1.97 -11.26
C GLY A 581 16.38 3.14 -10.29
N ARG A 582 15.17 3.41 -9.77
CA ARG A 582 14.93 4.45 -8.77
C ARG A 582 15.67 4.16 -7.45
N ARG A 583 15.64 2.91 -6.97
CA ARG A 583 16.31 2.46 -5.72
C ARG A 583 17.83 2.56 -5.82
N ALA A 584 18.40 2.32 -7.00
CA ALA A 584 19.84 2.51 -7.26
C ALA A 584 20.27 3.98 -7.41
N GLY A 585 19.32 4.91 -7.33
CA GLY A 585 19.55 6.35 -7.54
C GLY A 585 19.76 6.72 -9.02
N GLY A 586 19.47 5.80 -9.94
CA GLY A 586 19.54 6.02 -11.39
C GLY A 586 18.39 6.86 -11.93
N ILE A 587 18.45 7.13 -13.24
CA ILE A 587 17.39 7.78 -13.99
C ILE A 587 16.43 6.70 -14.51
N ALA A 588 15.28 6.56 -13.86
CA ALA A 588 14.25 5.60 -14.28
C ALA A 588 13.35 6.22 -15.37
N VAL A 589 13.41 5.63 -16.58
CA VAL A 589 12.66 6.05 -17.76
C VAL A 589 11.59 5.01 -18.08
N GLY A 590 10.33 5.34 -17.83
CA GLY A 590 9.20 4.47 -18.11
C GLY A 590 8.76 4.54 -19.56
N ILE A 591 8.54 3.39 -20.18
CA ILE A 591 8.08 3.27 -21.56
C ILE A 591 6.58 3.01 -21.55
N THR A 592 5.80 3.94 -22.07
CA THR A 592 4.34 3.83 -22.14
C THR A 592 3.88 3.34 -23.51
N SER A 593 4.68 2.52 -24.19
CA SER A 593 4.43 2.06 -25.56
C SER A 593 3.13 1.27 -25.70
N ASN A 594 2.42 1.54 -26.80
CA ASN A 594 1.40 0.65 -27.32
C ASN A 594 2.07 -0.47 -28.12
N GLU A 595 2.24 -1.64 -27.51
CA GLU A 595 2.95 -2.78 -28.10
C GLU A 595 2.27 -3.34 -29.36
N LEU A 596 0.94 -3.23 -29.47
CA LEU A 596 0.19 -3.70 -30.64
C LEU A 596 0.50 -2.84 -31.86
N GLN A 597 0.60 -1.52 -31.67
CA GLN A 597 0.96 -0.58 -32.73
C GLN A 597 2.49 -0.47 -32.90
N ARG A 598 3.24 -0.77 -31.84
CA ARG A 598 4.70 -0.62 -31.67
C ARG A 598 5.18 0.83 -31.60
N PHE A 599 4.25 1.76 -31.48
CA PHE A 599 4.45 3.20 -31.30
C PHE A 599 3.24 3.81 -30.61
N GLY A 600 3.40 5.02 -30.07
CA GLY A 600 2.34 5.76 -29.40
C GLY A 600 2.11 5.32 -27.95
N HIS A 601 1.18 6.01 -27.30
CA HIS A 601 0.95 5.93 -25.87
C HIS A 601 -0.12 4.88 -25.51
N ASN A 602 0.19 4.04 -24.52
CA ASN A 602 -0.74 3.18 -23.81
C ASN A 602 -1.07 3.81 -22.43
N PRO A 603 -2.25 4.42 -22.27
CA PRO A 603 -2.61 5.11 -21.04
C PRO A 603 -2.70 4.19 -19.82
N GLY A 604 -2.91 2.88 -20.01
CA GLY A 604 -2.93 1.91 -18.93
C GLY A 604 -1.57 1.71 -18.25
N LYS A 605 -0.46 2.00 -18.95
CA LYS A 605 0.90 1.86 -18.39
C LYS A 605 1.32 3.05 -17.53
N ARG A 606 0.79 4.25 -17.80
CA ARG A 606 1.23 5.49 -17.16
C ARG A 606 1.07 5.45 -15.62
N PRO A 607 -0.12 5.20 -15.03
CA PRO A 607 -0.28 5.29 -13.58
C PRO A 607 0.64 4.34 -12.81
N ARG A 608 0.83 3.11 -13.30
CA ARG A 608 1.70 2.12 -12.66
C ARG A 608 3.18 2.51 -12.70
N LEU A 609 3.64 3.12 -13.79
CA LEU A 609 5.04 3.56 -13.94
C LEU A 609 5.33 4.80 -13.11
N VAL A 610 4.38 5.74 -13.04
CA VAL A 610 4.46 6.89 -12.13
C VAL A 610 4.56 6.39 -10.67
N LYS A 611 3.65 5.50 -10.25
CA LYS A 611 3.66 4.89 -8.90
C LYS A 611 4.93 4.08 -8.62
N ALA A 612 5.55 3.49 -9.64
CA ALA A 612 6.81 2.77 -9.53
C ALA A 612 8.04 3.69 -9.33
N GLY A 613 7.90 4.99 -9.61
CA GLY A 613 8.98 5.96 -9.48
C GLY A 613 9.67 6.33 -10.79
N ALA A 614 8.99 6.17 -11.93
CA ALA A 614 9.47 6.71 -13.19
C ALA A 614 9.67 8.23 -13.03
N GLN A 615 10.79 8.73 -13.50
CA GLN A 615 11.12 10.16 -13.45
C GLN A 615 10.84 10.84 -14.78
N LEU A 616 10.98 10.08 -15.86
CA LEU A 616 10.68 10.44 -17.23
C LEU A 616 9.80 9.34 -17.81
N LEU A 617 8.73 9.69 -18.50
CA LEU A 617 7.94 8.77 -19.32
C LEU A 617 8.07 9.15 -20.79
N ILE A 618 8.23 8.15 -21.64
CA ILE A 618 8.20 8.33 -23.09
C ILE A 618 7.22 7.34 -23.73
N PRO A 619 6.45 7.75 -24.75
CA PRO A 619 5.56 6.83 -25.45
C PRO A 619 6.33 5.73 -26.18
N ASP A 620 7.41 6.09 -26.86
CA ASP A 620 8.28 5.20 -27.60
C ASP A 620 9.62 5.90 -27.90
N PHE A 621 10.47 5.27 -28.70
CA PHE A 621 11.79 5.78 -29.07
C PHE A 621 11.78 6.56 -30.40
N SER A 622 10.63 6.96 -30.93
CA SER A 622 10.55 7.73 -32.19
C SER A 622 11.24 9.10 -32.10
N GLN A 623 11.26 9.69 -30.91
CA GLN A 623 11.97 10.94 -30.60
C GLN A 623 13.35 10.71 -29.98
N TYR A 624 14.01 9.56 -30.23
CA TYR A 624 15.27 9.18 -29.57
C TYR A 624 16.38 10.24 -29.65
N LYS A 625 16.46 11.03 -30.73
CA LYS A 625 17.44 12.13 -30.84
C LYS A 625 17.24 13.20 -29.78
N LYS A 626 15.98 13.55 -29.49
CA LYS A 626 15.64 14.49 -28.41
C LYS A 626 15.90 13.86 -27.04
N LEU A 627 15.64 12.56 -26.89
CA LEU A 627 15.95 11.81 -25.67
C LEU A 627 17.46 11.78 -25.39
N ILE A 628 18.29 11.56 -26.41
CA ILE A 628 19.75 11.64 -26.30
C ILE A 628 20.18 13.04 -25.89
N GLY A 629 19.65 14.08 -26.55
CA GLY A 629 19.93 15.46 -26.17
C GLY A 629 19.59 15.76 -24.72
N LEU A 630 18.48 15.20 -24.21
CA LEU A 630 18.07 15.33 -22.82
C LEU A 630 19.03 14.58 -21.87
N LEU A 631 19.30 13.30 -22.12
CA LEU A 631 20.11 12.43 -21.26
C LEU A 631 21.58 12.88 -21.16
N PHE A 632 22.12 13.50 -22.22
CA PHE A 632 23.49 14.00 -22.27
C PHE A 632 23.60 15.53 -22.15
N GLN A 633 22.48 16.23 -21.91
CA GLN A 633 22.39 17.69 -21.84
C GLN A 633 22.99 18.41 -23.08
N GLU A 634 22.81 17.84 -24.27
CA GLU A 634 23.26 18.45 -25.52
C GLU A 634 22.26 19.55 -25.95
N GLY A 635 22.69 20.81 -25.94
CA GLY A 635 21.98 21.92 -26.60
C GLY A 635 20.77 22.54 -25.87
N VAL A 636 20.67 22.45 -24.54
CA VAL A 636 19.52 23.01 -23.80
C VAL A 636 19.89 24.29 -23.04
N ASN A 637 19.30 25.42 -23.46
CA ASN A 637 19.03 26.58 -22.59
C ASN A 637 17.70 26.29 -21.87
N TYR A 638 17.74 26.04 -20.56
CA TYR A 638 16.51 25.90 -19.78
C TYR A 638 15.92 27.30 -19.53
N PRO A 639 14.61 27.53 -19.75
CA PRO A 639 13.96 28.70 -19.19
C PRO A 639 14.04 28.60 -17.66
N GLU A 640 14.46 29.67 -17.01
CA GLU A 640 14.48 29.78 -15.55
C GLU A 640 13.07 29.55 -14.98
N ALA A 641 13.00 28.81 -13.87
CA ALA A 641 11.81 28.27 -13.24
C ALA A 641 10.75 29.31 -12.82
#